data_AF-A0A6L7MHU0-F1
#
_entry.id   AF-A0A6L7MHU0-F1
#
_cell.length_a   1.000
_cell.length_b   1.000
_cell.length_c   1.000
_cell.angle_alpha   90.00
_cell.angle_beta   90.00
_cell.angle_gamma   90.00
#
_symmetry.space_group_name_H-M   'P 1'
#
loop_
_entity.id
_entity.type
_entity.pdbx_description
1 polymer ?
#
loop_
_entity_poly.entity_id
_entity_poly.type
_entity_poly.pdbx_seq_one_letter_code
_entity_poly.pdbx_strand_id
1 'polypeptide(L)'
;MKNPRAASLRFTLVASAVLLSILAQVFIRDGGLQWAIAPLLVAVACLVLDSVRTRIGNSGAASQRQLPFDLHTRPAEWGFRLWNVEFTRADLGWSSIIAACLLMSISLWNFGHESVESLSLAWYSFGTAVVLLLVGIAVIDGRLARLMGRARTHGGFRIELRSLAPWLVLGAVLISATCVRLYNLEDIPPGMWYDEADNLLHAQRYAHNPGQIPVYEPSTNLPSLFLLPISALVKLVGTSVTAPRLVAVAFGVAGIVATFLFARHMFGVFAGLIAAFFVAFMRWDIIWSRIGMHGVTGVLFAALTGWLTLRALRSGRYSDYAFAGASLGLGMWFYASFRMFPLVVGFMLIHHLAVRRPPLRRFALSIFLMALTALFVAAPLAQFAVDNPQKFFERSRTTSVFTITPRDRWVDQIDESLREHLLMFNRQGDPNPRHNLPDEPMLDFLMAALFVLGFFFALTQWRSTGLFTLPFWVLLMVLPGVLTVPWESPQSLRSILVIPAVAALAAYPLERLWQVSKNAPWPAVRRFALPAALGVLVFIAYVNVNFYFDDQANDPRVYAEFSTDEFLMAESHEEQQSQGYSIWVSRQFQFGLTGELLGNRPKVEVVKPPITLPLDSTQVWHGAAVYFEPRERGFWELTRAYYPDARFDTITPPSGGKPMFYTSLVSREQLEAQQGLEVAYTLWNQPIVDDPQPIRDFFWHTSDGPGEYPYDLNISGTLKVDAAGEYELELDSDLDVYVELDGLRILSPQKPRSRVVPAVGLHTLSVRGRVNEPGRFVRILWRPPGGELAQVPFSNLYRGTVRPTGAVGHFFKNGQVSGLPDAVEIAPSLDVFSYFPVVNEPHMAVWEGMLNVKQLGNHRFAVERVSGPVKFYFEGDLLAQDPPSEEVDREGEVLVGSGSYPVRVEYVAETESRSTMFKILWQSPGGSMTPIPVESLTPAREHMLKVLE
;
A
#
# COMPACT_ATOMS: atom_id res chain seq x y z
N MET A 1 -12.29 27.50 -52.03
CA MET A 1 -12.96 26.90 -50.85
C MET A 1 -11.90 26.44 -49.85
N LYS A 2 -11.88 27.02 -48.63
CA LYS A 2 -10.91 26.66 -47.58
C LYS A 2 -11.17 25.24 -47.11
N ASN A 3 -10.12 24.42 -47.07
CA ASN A 3 -10.17 23.02 -46.67
C ASN A 3 -10.49 22.90 -45.16
N PRO A 4 -11.68 22.42 -44.74
CA PRO A 4 -12.10 22.39 -43.33
C PRO A 4 -11.20 21.52 -42.44
N ARG A 5 -10.43 20.59 -43.01
CA ARG A 5 -9.50 19.70 -42.26
C ARG A 5 -8.10 20.30 -42.09
N ALA A 6 -7.71 21.23 -42.96
CA ALA A 6 -6.53 22.05 -42.71
C ALA A 6 -6.79 23.00 -41.53
N ALA A 7 -8.05 23.47 -41.40
CA ALA A 7 -8.49 24.22 -40.24
C ALA A 7 -8.52 23.35 -38.96
N SER A 8 -8.93 22.07 -39.02
CA SER A 8 -9.00 21.21 -37.83
C SER A 8 -7.63 20.87 -37.23
N LEU A 9 -6.62 20.47 -38.04
CA LEU A 9 -5.27 20.21 -37.50
C LEU A 9 -4.60 21.49 -37.00
N ARG A 10 -4.83 22.61 -37.69
CA ARG A 10 -4.37 23.94 -37.24
C ARG A 10 -5.03 24.32 -35.92
N PHE A 11 -6.34 24.10 -35.81
CA PHE A 11 -7.07 24.26 -34.56
C PHE A 11 -6.49 23.36 -33.47
N THR A 12 -6.20 22.09 -33.74
CA THR A 12 -5.58 21.20 -32.75
C THR A 12 -4.19 21.70 -32.34
N LEU A 13 -3.29 22.04 -33.27
CA LEU A 13 -1.94 22.52 -32.94
C LEU A 13 -1.98 23.83 -32.14
N VAL A 14 -2.83 24.77 -32.56
CA VAL A 14 -2.98 26.07 -31.87
C VAL A 14 -3.68 25.88 -30.52
N ALA A 15 -4.75 25.09 -30.44
CA ALA A 15 -5.43 24.79 -29.18
C ALA A 15 -4.51 24.06 -28.20
N SER A 16 -3.74 23.07 -28.66
CA SER A 16 -2.72 22.42 -27.84
C SER A 16 -1.64 23.41 -27.38
N ALA A 17 -1.16 24.29 -28.25
CA ALA A 17 -0.18 25.31 -27.87
C ALA A 17 -0.74 26.27 -26.80
N VAL A 18 -2.00 26.70 -26.95
CA VAL A 18 -2.69 27.55 -25.98
C VAL A 18 -2.86 26.81 -24.65
N LEU A 19 -3.38 25.58 -24.66
CA LEU A 19 -3.56 24.77 -23.44
C LEU A 19 -2.23 24.52 -22.71
N LEU A 20 -1.17 24.17 -23.45
CA LEU A 20 0.15 23.93 -22.88
C LEU A 20 0.80 25.23 -22.35
N SER A 21 0.52 26.37 -22.98
CA SER A 21 0.98 27.67 -22.50
C SER A 21 0.22 28.10 -21.25
N ILE A 22 -1.08 27.82 -21.15
CA ILE A 22 -1.87 28.01 -19.92
C ILE A 22 -1.30 27.12 -18.81
N LEU A 23 -1.04 25.84 -19.09
CA LEU A 23 -0.43 24.91 -18.14
C LEU A 23 0.94 25.40 -17.66
N ALA A 24 1.78 25.88 -18.56
CA ALA A 24 3.07 26.48 -18.19
C ALA A 24 2.91 27.71 -17.29
N GLN A 25 1.93 28.58 -17.57
CA GLN A 25 1.66 29.76 -16.75
C GLN A 25 1.15 29.39 -15.36
N VAL A 26 0.35 28.33 -15.22
CA VAL A 26 -0.04 27.77 -13.92
C VAL A 26 1.21 27.38 -13.14
N PHE A 27 2.12 26.60 -13.74
CA PHE A 27 3.37 26.22 -13.08
C PHE A 27 4.25 27.42 -12.70
N ILE A 28 4.38 28.43 -13.57
CA ILE A 28 5.17 29.64 -13.28
C ILE A 28 4.58 30.41 -12.09
N ARG A 29 3.25 30.57 -12.05
CA ARG A 29 2.55 31.27 -10.95
C ARG A 29 2.79 30.59 -9.61
N ASP A 30 2.87 29.26 -9.60
CA ASP A 30 3.07 28.44 -8.40
C ASP A 30 4.56 28.16 -8.10
N GLY A 31 5.46 29.00 -8.63
CA GLY A 31 6.92 28.93 -8.42
C GLY A 31 7.62 27.73 -9.09
N GLY A 32 6.90 26.91 -9.86
CA GLY A 32 7.38 25.69 -10.51
C GLY A 32 8.02 25.91 -11.88
N LEU A 33 9.06 26.75 -11.97
CA LEU A 33 9.70 27.09 -13.25
C LEU A 33 10.19 25.87 -14.05
N GLN A 34 10.74 24.86 -13.38
CA GLN A 34 11.22 23.62 -14.03
C GLN A 34 10.08 22.84 -14.69
N TRP A 35 8.89 22.79 -14.08
CA TRP A 35 7.70 22.15 -14.65
C TRP A 35 7.15 22.90 -15.88
N ALA A 36 7.35 24.21 -15.97
CA ALA A 36 6.88 25.02 -17.08
C ALA A 36 7.67 24.82 -18.39
N ILE A 37 8.93 24.36 -18.32
CA ILE A 37 9.83 24.27 -19.47
C ILE A 37 9.27 23.33 -20.54
N ALA A 38 8.89 22.10 -20.18
CA ALA A 38 8.43 21.12 -21.17
C ALA A 38 7.12 21.54 -21.88
N PRO A 39 6.05 21.96 -21.18
CA PRO A 39 4.85 22.48 -21.83
C PRO A 39 5.14 23.68 -22.74
N LEU A 40 6.01 24.62 -22.34
CA LEU A 40 6.41 25.75 -23.19
C LEU A 40 7.11 25.29 -24.47
N LEU A 41 8.09 24.38 -24.35
CA LEU A 41 8.80 23.86 -25.51
C LEU A 41 7.85 23.15 -26.48
N VAL A 42 6.92 22.35 -25.97
CA VAL A 42 5.92 21.66 -26.80
C VAL A 42 4.92 22.66 -27.40
N ALA A 43 4.51 23.69 -26.67
CA ALA A 43 3.66 24.76 -27.20
C ALA A 43 4.33 25.52 -28.34
N VAL A 44 5.59 25.92 -28.15
CA VAL A 44 6.42 26.57 -29.19
C VAL A 44 6.58 25.64 -30.38
N ALA A 45 6.88 24.36 -30.17
CA ALA A 45 6.98 23.38 -31.25
C ALA A 45 5.67 23.27 -32.06
N CYS A 46 4.52 23.26 -31.39
CA CYS A 46 3.21 23.25 -32.06
C CYS A 46 2.99 24.50 -32.92
N LEU A 47 3.36 25.69 -32.45
CA LEU A 47 3.27 26.95 -33.20
C LEU A 47 4.28 27.02 -34.35
N VAL A 48 5.50 26.54 -34.14
CA VAL A 48 6.52 26.43 -35.20
C VAL A 48 6.02 25.50 -36.30
N LEU A 49 5.43 24.35 -35.95
CA LEU A 49 4.84 23.42 -36.92
C LEU A 49 3.69 24.05 -37.71
N ASP A 50 2.85 24.90 -37.10
CA ASP A 50 1.82 25.67 -37.83
C ASP A 50 2.42 26.73 -38.77
N SER A 51 3.44 27.47 -38.29
CA SER A 51 4.08 28.55 -39.05
C SER A 51 4.89 28.05 -40.26
N VAL A 52 5.64 26.96 -40.09
CA VAL A 52 6.39 26.30 -41.18
C VAL A 52 5.41 25.81 -42.26
N ARG A 53 4.26 25.25 -41.85
CA ARG A 53 3.24 24.80 -42.78
C ARG A 53 2.61 25.94 -43.57
N THR A 54 2.30 27.07 -42.94
CA THR A 54 1.68 28.23 -43.59
C THR A 54 2.60 28.88 -44.61
N ARG A 55 3.90 29.02 -44.31
CA ARG A 55 4.90 29.54 -45.28
C ARG A 55 5.06 28.64 -46.51
N ILE A 56 5.07 27.33 -46.31
CA ILE A 56 5.18 26.32 -47.37
C ILE A 56 3.89 26.24 -48.21
N GLY A 57 2.73 26.52 -47.60
CA GLY A 57 1.44 26.58 -48.31
C GLY A 57 1.34 27.75 -49.28
N ASN A 58 1.96 28.89 -48.96
CA ASN A 58 1.95 30.09 -49.82
C ASN A 58 2.96 30.02 -50.98
N SER A 59 4.07 29.27 -50.84
CA SER A 59 5.07 29.12 -51.92
C SER A 59 4.72 28.07 -52.97
N GLY A 60 3.73 27.20 -52.72
CA GLY A 60 3.28 26.16 -53.66
C GLY A 60 2.24 26.62 -54.70
N ALA A 61 1.83 27.89 -54.70
CA ALA A 61 0.84 28.41 -55.64
C ALA A 61 1.42 28.76 -57.04
N ALA A 62 2.73 28.63 -57.25
CA ALA A 62 3.41 29.10 -58.48
C ALA A 62 3.79 28.03 -59.52
N SER A 63 3.52 26.73 -59.33
CA SER A 63 3.84 25.73 -60.36
C SER A 63 2.91 24.51 -60.38
N GLN A 64 1.69 24.68 -60.89
CA GLN A 64 0.90 23.55 -61.38
C GLN A 64 1.18 23.33 -62.87
N ARG A 65 2.16 22.47 -63.19
CA ARG A 65 2.18 21.72 -64.45
C ARG A 65 1.91 20.26 -64.13
N GLN A 66 0.82 19.74 -64.69
CA GLN A 66 0.46 18.33 -64.68
C GLN A 66 1.59 17.50 -65.30
N LEU A 67 2.07 16.49 -64.58
CA LEU A 67 2.89 15.40 -65.14
C LEU A 67 2.23 14.06 -64.78
N PRO A 68 2.28 13.05 -65.67
CA PRO A 68 1.58 11.78 -65.49
C PRO A 68 2.18 10.95 -64.37
N PHE A 69 1.31 10.14 -63.77
CA PHE A 69 1.54 9.30 -62.60
C PHE A 69 2.45 8.11 -62.94
N ASP A 70 3.59 7.99 -62.26
CA ASP A 70 4.39 6.76 -62.21
C ASP A 70 4.63 6.35 -60.75
N LEU A 71 4.12 5.17 -60.38
CA LEU A 71 4.05 4.63 -59.02
C LEU A 71 5.40 4.15 -58.46
N HIS A 72 6.49 4.33 -59.21
CA HIS A 72 7.86 3.98 -58.81
C HIS A 72 8.80 5.18 -58.56
N THR A 73 8.29 6.41 -58.52
CA THR A 73 9.13 7.59 -58.29
C THR A 73 9.65 7.67 -56.85
N ARG A 74 10.98 7.80 -56.72
CA ARG A 74 11.68 8.18 -55.47
C ARG A 74 10.98 9.42 -54.88
N PRO A 75 10.77 9.50 -53.54
CA PRO A 75 10.15 10.68 -52.96
C PRO A 75 10.99 11.90 -53.35
N ALA A 76 10.35 12.93 -53.90
CA ALA A 76 11.01 14.18 -54.30
C ALA A 76 11.93 14.66 -53.18
N GLU A 77 13.21 14.86 -53.49
CA GLU A 77 14.19 15.34 -52.54
C GLU A 77 13.79 16.74 -52.09
N TRP A 78 13.48 16.87 -50.80
CA TRP A 78 13.33 18.18 -50.18
C TRP A 78 14.74 18.69 -49.88
N GLY A 79 15.17 19.70 -50.63
CA GLY A 79 16.32 20.53 -50.31
C GLY A 79 15.86 21.88 -49.80
N PHE A 80 16.51 22.40 -48.76
CA PHE A 80 16.36 23.78 -48.32
C PHE A 80 17.74 24.42 -48.23
N ARG A 81 17.87 25.65 -48.74
CA ARG A 81 19.10 26.43 -48.71
C ARG A 81 19.15 27.29 -47.45
N LEU A 82 20.18 27.10 -46.64
CA LEU A 82 20.51 28.00 -45.53
C LEU A 82 21.94 28.49 -45.73
N TRP A 83 22.12 29.80 -45.82
CA TRP A 83 23.43 30.46 -46.03
C TRP A 83 24.29 29.83 -47.14
N ASN A 84 23.71 29.64 -48.33
CA ASN A 84 24.35 29.05 -49.52
C ASN A 84 24.73 27.57 -49.44
N VAL A 85 24.32 26.84 -48.39
CA VAL A 85 24.48 25.38 -48.30
C VAL A 85 23.15 24.69 -48.58
N GLU A 86 23.14 23.73 -49.52
CA GLU A 86 21.98 22.87 -49.78
C GLU A 86 22.00 21.69 -48.80
N PHE A 87 21.00 21.62 -47.92
CA PHE A 87 20.81 20.46 -47.05
C PHE A 87 19.88 19.48 -47.71
N THR A 88 20.34 18.25 -47.92
CA THR A 88 19.48 17.14 -48.31
C THR A 88 18.69 16.64 -47.11
N ARG A 89 17.63 15.88 -47.40
CA ARG A 89 16.84 15.18 -46.38
C ARG A 89 17.68 14.18 -45.57
N ALA A 90 18.68 13.57 -46.18
CA ALA A 90 19.60 12.68 -45.48
C ALA A 90 20.47 13.49 -44.51
N ASP A 91 20.97 14.66 -44.93
CA ASP A 91 21.79 15.53 -44.08
C ASP A 91 21.02 15.99 -42.84
N LEU A 92 19.78 16.45 -43.00
CA LEU A 92 18.92 16.82 -41.87
C LEU A 92 18.66 15.66 -40.91
N GLY A 93 18.44 14.46 -41.45
CA GLY A 93 18.25 13.25 -40.66
C GLY A 93 19.50 12.88 -39.86
N TRP A 94 20.67 12.91 -40.48
CA TRP A 94 21.95 12.62 -39.84
C TRP A 94 22.35 13.68 -38.82
N SER A 95 22.16 14.98 -39.12
CA SER A 95 22.38 16.05 -38.15
C SER A 95 21.52 15.89 -36.90
N SER A 96 20.25 15.48 -37.06
CA SER A 96 19.35 15.19 -35.93
C SER A 96 19.86 14.02 -35.08
N ILE A 97 20.39 12.96 -35.71
CA ILE A 97 20.97 11.81 -35.00
C ILE A 97 22.27 12.20 -34.27
N ILE A 98 23.15 12.99 -34.91
CA ILE A 98 24.38 13.48 -34.27
C ILE A 98 24.05 14.35 -33.06
N ALA A 99 23.09 15.28 -33.19
CA ALA A 99 22.61 16.09 -32.08
C ALA A 99 22.01 15.23 -30.95
N ALA A 100 21.24 14.18 -31.30
CA ALA A 100 20.74 13.23 -30.33
C ALA A 100 21.87 12.52 -29.58
N CYS A 101 22.91 12.06 -30.27
CA CYS A 101 24.07 11.42 -29.63
C CYS A 101 24.81 12.38 -28.68
N LEU A 102 25.04 13.62 -29.09
CA LEU A 102 25.69 14.63 -28.24
C LEU A 102 24.87 14.90 -26.96
N LEU A 103 23.56 15.09 -27.10
CA LEU A 103 22.66 15.29 -25.96
C LEU A 103 22.58 14.05 -25.06
N MET A 104 22.61 12.85 -25.63
CA MET A 104 22.68 11.62 -24.84
C MET A 104 23.98 11.54 -24.06
N SER A 105 25.13 11.91 -24.65
CA SER A 105 26.41 11.97 -23.92
C SER A 105 26.36 12.98 -22.77
N ILE A 106 25.76 14.17 -22.99
CA ILE A 106 25.53 15.16 -21.93
C ILE A 106 24.64 14.56 -20.84
N SER A 107 23.57 13.85 -21.23
CA SER A 107 22.64 13.21 -20.30
C SER A 107 23.34 12.18 -19.41
N LEU A 108 24.08 11.24 -20.00
CA LEU A 108 24.80 10.20 -19.28
C LEU A 108 25.87 10.77 -18.34
N TRP A 109 26.59 11.80 -18.78
CA TRP A 109 27.57 12.50 -17.93
C TRP A 109 26.90 13.11 -16.69
N ASN A 110 25.75 13.77 -16.88
CA ASN A 110 25.05 14.45 -15.80
C ASN A 110 24.31 13.49 -14.86
N PHE A 111 23.80 12.35 -15.36
CA PHE A 111 23.24 11.32 -14.47
C PHE A 111 24.27 10.68 -13.53
N GLY A 112 25.57 10.82 -13.82
CA GLY A 112 26.66 10.43 -12.91
C GLY A 112 26.89 11.41 -11.75
N HIS A 113 26.20 12.55 -11.71
CA HIS A 113 26.33 13.56 -10.66
C HIS A 113 25.02 13.71 -9.89
N GLU A 114 25.11 13.92 -8.57
CA GLU A 114 23.93 13.96 -7.69
C GLU A 114 23.35 15.38 -7.49
N SER A 115 23.90 16.40 -8.16
CA SER A 115 23.39 17.77 -8.02
C SER A 115 22.07 17.97 -8.78
N VAL A 116 21.18 18.78 -8.19
CA VAL A 116 19.84 19.08 -8.75
C VAL A 116 19.93 19.66 -10.17
N GLU A 117 20.88 20.55 -10.40
CA GLU A 117 21.12 21.20 -11.70
C GLU A 117 21.55 20.17 -12.75
N SER A 118 22.41 19.23 -12.34
CA SER A 118 22.91 18.18 -13.23
C SER A 118 21.80 17.21 -13.62
N LEU A 119 21.03 16.69 -12.66
CA LEU A 119 19.89 15.80 -12.92
C LEU A 119 18.81 16.47 -13.78
N SER A 120 18.52 17.75 -13.55
CA SER A 120 17.59 18.52 -14.40
C SER A 120 18.07 18.56 -15.85
N LEU A 121 19.34 18.92 -16.06
CA LEU A 121 19.96 18.94 -17.39
C LEU A 121 19.99 17.53 -18.02
N ALA A 122 20.21 16.50 -17.20
CA ALA A 122 20.25 15.11 -17.65
C ALA A 122 18.90 14.67 -18.23
N TRP A 123 17.80 14.96 -17.53
CA TRP A 123 16.44 14.63 -17.97
C TRP A 123 16.02 15.39 -19.23
N TYR A 124 16.26 16.71 -19.29
CA TYR A 124 15.95 17.48 -20.49
C TYR A 124 16.77 17.03 -21.71
N SER A 125 18.06 16.73 -21.49
CA SER A 125 18.94 16.23 -22.55
C SER A 125 18.52 14.84 -23.02
N PHE A 126 18.16 13.94 -22.09
CA PHE A 126 17.64 12.60 -22.40
C PHE A 126 16.38 12.66 -23.25
N GLY A 127 15.35 13.38 -22.77
CA GLY A 127 14.07 13.49 -23.48
C GLY A 127 14.24 14.09 -24.87
N THR A 128 15.07 15.13 -24.99
CA THR A 128 15.36 15.77 -26.28
C THR A 128 16.14 14.84 -27.21
N ALA A 129 17.13 14.10 -26.69
CA ALA A 129 17.90 13.14 -27.46
C ALA A 129 17.02 12.03 -28.05
N VAL A 130 16.12 11.45 -27.26
CA VAL A 130 15.19 10.40 -27.73
C VAL A 130 14.28 10.96 -28.83
N VAL A 131 13.71 12.15 -28.66
CA VAL A 131 12.85 12.78 -29.68
C VAL A 131 13.62 13.03 -30.98
N LEU A 132 14.82 13.62 -30.90
CA LEU A 132 15.65 13.90 -32.08
C LEU A 132 16.09 12.63 -32.80
N LEU A 133 16.37 11.55 -32.08
CA LEU A 133 16.68 10.25 -32.69
C LEU A 133 15.50 9.74 -33.51
N LEU A 134 14.30 9.71 -32.92
CA LEU A 134 13.09 9.19 -33.57
C LEU A 134 12.67 10.03 -34.78
N VAL A 135 12.78 11.36 -34.65
CA VAL A 135 12.52 12.29 -35.77
C VAL A 135 13.58 12.11 -36.86
N GLY A 136 14.86 12.05 -36.51
CA GLY A 136 15.95 11.83 -37.46
C GLY A 136 15.76 10.56 -38.29
N ILE A 137 15.44 9.44 -37.64
CA ILE A 137 15.17 8.16 -38.31
C ILE A 137 13.93 8.26 -39.23
N ALA A 138 12.86 8.92 -38.80
CA ALA A 138 11.69 9.17 -39.64
C ALA A 138 12.00 10.06 -40.87
N VAL A 139 12.90 11.04 -40.69
CA VAL A 139 13.41 11.96 -41.71
C VAL A 139 14.37 11.26 -42.67
N ILE A 140 15.09 10.22 -42.28
CA ILE A 140 15.86 9.42 -43.25
C ILE A 140 14.90 8.55 -44.09
N ASP A 141 13.97 7.80 -43.46
CA ASP A 141 13.13 6.76 -44.11
C ASP A 141 11.91 7.25 -44.93
N GLY A 142 11.98 8.36 -45.62
CA GLY A 142 10.83 8.89 -46.40
C GLY A 142 9.59 9.34 -45.61
N ARG A 143 9.46 9.11 -44.29
CA ARG A 143 8.15 9.14 -43.61
C ARG A 143 7.55 10.53 -43.53
N LEU A 144 8.29 11.47 -42.96
CA LEU A 144 7.84 12.85 -42.81
C LEU A 144 7.50 13.45 -44.18
N ALA A 145 8.36 13.23 -45.17
CA ALA A 145 8.16 13.72 -46.54
C ALA A 145 6.94 13.08 -47.22
N ARG A 146 6.70 11.77 -47.04
CA ARG A 146 5.50 11.09 -47.57
C ARG A 146 4.22 11.56 -46.90
N LEU A 147 4.27 11.80 -45.59
CA LEU A 147 3.12 12.28 -44.82
C LEU A 147 2.76 13.72 -45.20
N MET A 148 3.76 14.59 -45.32
CA MET A 148 3.62 15.95 -45.83
C MET A 148 3.19 15.97 -47.31
N GLY A 149 3.74 15.07 -48.14
CA GLY A 149 3.40 14.92 -49.56
C GLY A 149 1.95 14.45 -49.78
N ARG A 150 1.45 13.51 -48.97
CA ARG A 150 0.03 13.12 -48.96
C ARG A 150 -0.87 14.27 -48.51
N ALA A 151 -0.45 15.03 -47.50
CA ALA A 151 -1.19 16.22 -47.06
C ALA A 151 -1.25 17.31 -48.15
N ARG A 152 -0.19 17.45 -48.97
CA ARG A 152 -0.10 18.40 -50.09
C ARG A 152 -0.96 17.99 -51.29
N THR A 153 -0.83 16.75 -51.76
CA THR A 153 -1.44 16.31 -53.04
C THR A 153 -2.95 16.10 -52.97
N HIS A 154 -3.49 15.71 -51.82
CA HIS A 154 -4.91 15.37 -51.70
C HIS A 154 -5.78 16.53 -51.22
N GLY A 155 -5.21 17.73 -51.01
CA GLY A 155 -5.95 18.83 -50.42
C GLY A 155 -6.62 18.42 -49.10
N GLY A 156 -5.92 17.63 -48.27
CA GLY A 156 -6.45 17.02 -47.04
C GLY A 156 -6.61 15.49 -47.09
N PHE A 157 -6.62 14.85 -45.92
CA PHE A 157 -6.99 13.44 -45.80
C PHE A 157 -8.50 13.32 -46.03
N ARG A 158 -8.96 12.69 -47.11
CA ARG A 158 -10.37 12.28 -47.25
C ARG A 158 -10.56 11.00 -46.42
N ILE A 159 -11.32 11.13 -45.34
CA ILE A 159 -11.69 10.04 -44.44
C ILE A 159 -13.17 9.83 -44.69
N GLU A 160 -13.52 8.70 -45.28
CA GLU A 160 -14.91 8.29 -45.48
C GLU A 160 -15.55 8.03 -44.12
N LEU A 161 -16.84 8.36 -43.96
CA LEU A 161 -17.56 8.12 -42.70
C LEU A 161 -17.48 6.64 -42.25
N ARG A 162 -17.50 5.72 -43.22
CA ARG A 162 -17.33 4.28 -42.97
C ARG A 162 -15.96 3.91 -42.40
N SER A 163 -14.92 4.68 -42.72
CA SER A 163 -13.58 4.49 -42.16
C SER A 163 -13.42 5.07 -40.74
N LEU A 164 -14.37 5.89 -40.28
CA LEU A 164 -14.45 6.40 -38.91
C LEU A 164 -15.16 5.43 -37.95
N ALA A 165 -16.08 4.61 -38.45
CA ALA A 165 -16.90 3.75 -37.60
C ALA A 165 -16.09 2.89 -36.59
N PRO A 166 -14.98 2.22 -36.97
CA PRO A 166 -14.20 1.47 -35.99
C PRO A 166 -13.53 2.34 -34.93
N TRP A 167 -13.17 3.58 -35.27
CA TRP A 167 -12.57 4.52 -34.34
C TRP A 167 -13.62 5.12 -33.40
N LEU A 168 -14.87 5.25 -33.85
CA LEU A 168 -15.99 5.62 -32.99
C LEU A 168 -16.31 4.50 -32.00
N VAL A 169 -16.31 3.24 -32.44
CA VAL A 169 -16.49 2.08 -31.55
C VAL A 169 -15.33 1.99 -30.55
N LEU A 170 -14.09 2.14 -31.01
CA LEU A 170 -12.94 2.22 -30.10
C LEU A 170 -13.10 3.39 -29.12
N GLY A 171 -13.54 4.56 -29.59
CA GLY A 171 -13.83 5.71 -28.73
C GLY A 171 -14.87 5.40 -27.65
N ALA A 172 -15.95 4.70 -28.00
CA ALA A 172 -16.96 4.26 -27.03
C ALA A 172 -16.40 3.25 -26.02
N VAL A 173 -15.57 2.30 -26.47
CA VAL A 173 -14.85 1.37 -25.58
C VAL A 173 -13.93 2.13 -24.63
N LEU A 174 -13.14 3.09 -25.13
CA LEU A 174 -12.22 3.88 -24.31
C LEU A 174 -12.97 4.75 -23.30
N ILE A 175 -14.05 5.42 -23.70
CA ILE A 175 -14.87 6.22 -22.78
C ILE A 175 -15.43 5.32 -21.68
N SER A 176 -16.01 4.17 -22.04
CA SER A 176 -16.56 3.21 -21.07
C SER A 176 -15.47 2.68 -20.13
N ALA A 177 -14.31 2.32 -20.67
CA ALA A 177 -13.15 1.83 -19.93
C ALA A 177 -12.63 2.87 -18.93
N THR A 178 -12.58 4.14 -19.34
CA THR A 178 -12.20 5.26 -18.48
C THR A 178 -13.24 5.50 -17.40
N CYS A 179 -14.53 5.51 -17.73
CA CYS A 179 -15.61 5.67 -16.75
C CYS A 179 -15.56 4.56 -15.68
N VAL A 180 -15.39 3.30 -16.08
CA VAL A 180 -15.24 2.17 -15.16
C VAL A 180 -14.01 2.34 -14.27
N ARG A 181 -12.87 2.79 -14.81
CA ARG A 181 -11.64 2.98 -14.03
C ARG A 181 -11.66 4.21 -13.12
N LEU A 182 -12.44 5.26 -13.44
CA LEU A 182 -12.57 6.45 -12.61
C LEU A 182 -13.68 6.34 -11.56
N TYR A 183 -14.62 5.40 -11.72
CA TYR A 183 -15.73 5.21 -10.78
C TYR A 183 -15.21 4.85 -9.39
N ASN A 184 -15.52 5.69 -8.40
CA ASN A 184 -15.07 5.55 -7.01
C ASN A 184 -13.56 5.23 -6.86
N LEU A 185 -12.71 6.01 -7.52
CA LEU A 185 -11.25 5.76 -7.55
C LEU A 185 -10.55 6.05 -6.21
N GLU A 186 -11.17 6.87 -5.36
CA GLU A 186 -10.64 7.21 -4.04
C GLU A 186 -10.86 6.06 -3.06
N ASP A 187 -12.08 5.50 -3.00
CA ASP A 187 -12.43 4.48 -1.99
C ASP A 187 -12.24 3.03 -2.47
N ILE A 188 -12.06 2.78 -3.77
CA ILE A 188 -11.89 1.41 -4.32
C ILE A 188 -10.59 1.32 -5.14
N PRO A 189 -9.57 0.56 -4.68
CA PRO A 189 -9.54 -0.23 -3.45
C PRO A 189 -9.53 0.63 -2.16
N PRO A 190 -9.99 0.08 -1.02
CA PRO A 190 -10.12 0.81 0.23
C PRO A 190 -8.74 1.08 0.83
N GLY A 191 -8.38 2.34 1.05
CA GLY A 191 -7.05 2.70 1.55
C GLY A 191 -5.97 2.81 0.47
N MET A 192 -4.72 2.75 0.88
CA MET A 192 -3.54 2.93 0.01
C MET A 192 -2.42 2.00 0.47
N TRP A 193 -2.11 0.99 -0.36
CA TRP A 193 -1.06 0.03 -0.04
C TRP A 193 0.32 0.71 0.02
N TYR A 194 1.18 0.25 0.93
CA TYR A 194 2.56 0.69 1.13
C TYR A 194 3.33 1.04 -0.17
N ASP A 195 3.40 0.15 -1.16
CA ASP A 195 4.15 0.43 -2.41
C ASP A 195 3.52 1.60 -3.21
N GLU A 196 2.20 1.78 -3.13
CA GLU A 196 1.48 2.91 -3.71
C GLU A 196 1.77 4.21 -2.95
N ALA A 197 1.77 4.14 -1.61
CA ALA A 197 2.10 5.25 -0.72
C ALA A 197 3.56 5.70 -0.87
N ASP A 198 4.50 4.76 -1.05
CA ASP A 198 5.92 5.05 -1.28
C ASP A 198 6.12 5.78 -2.62
N ASN A 199 5.47 5.33 -3.70
CA ASN A 199 5.48 6.06 -4.97
C ASN A 199 4.95 7.48 -4.80
N LEU A 200 3.88 7.70 -4.02
CA LEU A 200 3.32 9.02 -3.79
C LEU A 200 4.23 9.89 -2.90
N LEU A 201 4.86 9.34 -1.87
CA LEU A 201 5.84 10.04 -1.02
C LEU A 201 7.00 10.57 -1.86
N HIS A 202 7.59 9.72 -2.70
CA HIS A 202 8.68 10.12 -3.59
C HIS A 202 8.18 11.12 -4.65
N ALA A 203 7.02 10.88 -5.23
CA ALA A 203 6.42 11.80 -6.19
C ALA A 203 6.16 13.19 -5.60
N GLN A 204 5.72 13.28 -4.34
CA GLN A 204 5.54 14.53 -3.60
C GLN A 204 6.86 15.27 -3.41
N ARG A 205 7.95 14.58 -3.04
CA ARG A 205 9.29 15.18 -2.94
C ARG A 205 9.73 15.76 -4.29
N TYR A 206 9.55 15.02 -5.36
CA TYR A 206 9.91 15.44 -6.72
C TYR A 206 8.98 16.52 -7.29
N ALA A 207 7.72 16.60 -6.85
CA ALA A 207 6.81 17.68 -7.24
C ALA A 207 7.36 19.04 -6.79
N HIS A 208 7.97 19.09 -5.61
CA HIS A 208 8.64 20.28 -5.07
C HIS A 208 9.94 20.60 -5.80
N ASN A 209 10.74 19.57 -6.13
CA ASN A 209 12.00 19.74 -6.85
C ASN A 209 12.21 18.62 -7.88
N PRO A 210 11.75 18.78 -9.14
CA PRO A 210 11.85 17.72 -10.15
C PRO A 210 13.29 17.43 -10.57
N GLY A 211 14.22 18.36 -10.31
CA GLY A 211 15.65 18.11 -10.45
C GLY A 211 16.24 17.10 -9.47
N GLN A 212 15.46 16.56 -8.52
CA GLN A 212 15.89 15.49 -7.62
C GLN A 212 15.51 14.08 -8.08
N ILE A 213 14.79 13.94 -9.20
CA ILE A 213 14.34 12.62 -9.69
C ILE A 213 15.58 11.81 -10.12
N PRO A 214 15.93 10.71 -9.43
CA PRO A 214 17.06 9.87 -9.79
C PRO A 214 16.72 9.02 -11.02
N VAL A 215 17.68 8.29 -11.60
CA VAL A 215 17.38 7.29 -12.66
C VAL A 215 16.62 6.09 -12.10
N TYR A 216 16.91 5.73 -10.85
CA TYR A 216 16.42 4.54 -10.18
C TYR A 216 16.11 4.87 -8.73
N GLU A 217 14.96 4.42 -8.24
CA GLU A 217 14.50 4.64 -6.87
C GLU A 217 14.83 3.39 -6.00
N PRO A 218 15.74 3.52 -5.03
CA PRO A 218 16.10 2.39 -4.17
C PRO A 218 14.95 1.83 -3.33
N SER A 219 13.99 2.64 -2.88
CA SER A 219 12.89 2.16 -2.02
C SER A 219 12.06 1.06 -2.69
N THR A 220 11.71 1.26 -3.96
CA THR A 220 10.91 0.31 -4.75
C THR A 220 11.75 -0.64 -5.60
N ASN A 221 13.07 -0.43 -5.69
CA ASN A 221 13.95 -1.14 -6.61
C ASN A 221 13.46 -1.06 -8.07
N LEU A 222 13.01 0.13 -8.50
CA LEU A 222 12.46 0.36 -9.84
C LEU A 222 13.00 1.65 -10.47
N PRO A 223 13.02 1.75 -11.82
CA PRO A 223 13.36 3.00 -12.47
C PRO A 223 12.26 4.05 -12.25
N SER A 224 12.67 5.32 -12.13
CA SER A 224 11.82 6.41 -11.63
C SER A 224 10.85 7.02 -12.65
N LEU A 225 10.88 6.58 -13.92
CA LEU A 225 10.17 7.29 -15.00
C LEU A 225 8.64 7.27 -14.83
N PHE A 226 8.10 6.28 -14.12
CA PHE A 226 6.69 6.23 -13.73
C PHE A 226 6.33 7.30 -12.67
N LEU A 227 7.26 7.69 -11.82
CA LEU A 227 7.05 8.71 -10.79
C LEU A 227 6.94 10.11 -11.39
N LEU A 228 7.62 10.39 -12.52
CA LEU A 228 7.58 11.70 -13.18
C LEU A 228 6.15 12.21 -13.50
N PRO A 229 5.27 11.44 -14.18
CA PRO A 229 3.88 11.86 -14.39
C PRO A 229 3.07 11.95 -13.08
N ILE A 230 3.40 11.16 -12.05
CA ILE A 230 2.76 11.27 -10.73
C ILE A 230 3.17 12.60 -10.07
N SER A 231 4.46 12.93 -10.04
CA SER A 231 4.98 14.19 -9.52
C SER A 231 4.38 15.41 -10.21
N ALA A 232 4.23 15.33 -11.53
CA ALA A 232 3.60 16.40 -12.31
C ALA A 232 2.13 16.61 -11.90
N LEU A 233 1.40 15.52 -11.66
CA LEU A 233 0.00 15.60 -11.22
C LEU A 233 -0.10 16.08 -9.77
N VAL A 234 0.75 15.59 -8.86
CA VAL A 234 0.84 16.08 -7.47
C VAL A 234 1.14 17.58 -7.44
N LYS A 235 1.99 18.09 -8.34
CA LYS A 235 2.23 19.54 -8.45
C LYS A 235 0.98 20.33 -8.89
N LEU A 236 0.08 19.72 -9.65
CA LEU A 236 -1.12 20.38 -10.19
C LEU A 236 -2.33 20.32 -9.26
N VAL A 237 -2.55 19.19 -8.58
CA VAL A 237 -3.76 18.95 -7.77
C VAL A 237 -3.49 18.72 -6.30
N GLY A 238 -2.22 18.65 -5.88
CA GLY A 238 -1.81 18.32 -4.51
C GLY A 238 -1.62 16.82 -4.28
N THR A 239 -1.19 16.47 -3.07
CA THR A 239 -1.02 15.08 -2.63
C THR A 239 -2.38 14.49 -2.28
N SER A 240 -2.78 13.41 -2.97
CA SER A 240 -3.99 12.65 -2.68
C SER A 240 -3.84 11.23 -3.19
N VAL A 241 -4.64 10.30 -2.67
CA VAL A 241 -4.69 8.89 -3.12
C VAL A 241 -5.03 8.80 -4.61
N THR A 242 -5.84 9.73 -5.13
CA THR A 242 -6.27 9.73 -6.54
C THR A 242 -5.16 10.08 -7.52
N ALA A 243 -4.14 10.84 -7.12
CA ALA A 243 -3.08 11.31 -8.01
C ALA A 243 -2.31 10.17 -8.70
N PRO A 244 -1.68 9.21 -7.99
CA PRO A 244 -0.97 8.11 -8.63
C PRO A 244 -1.91 7.17 -9.39
N ARG A 245 -3.16 7.00 -8.92
CA ARG A 245 -4.19 6.19 -9.57
C ARG A 245 -4.60 6.75 -10.92
N LEU A 246 -4.77 8.06 -11.06
CA LEU A 246 -5.09 8.71 -12.34
C LEU A 246 -4.01 8.46 -13.41
N VAL A 247 -2.74 8.43 -13.00
CA VAL A 247 -1.63 8.07 -13.89
C VAL A 247 -1.72 6.61 -14.32
N ALA A 248 -2.01 5.69 -13.39
CA ALA A 248 -2.25 4.28 -13.71
C ALA A 248 -3.43 4.09 -14.68
N VAL A 249 -4.53 4.82 -14.49
CA VAL A 249 -5.69 4.83 -15.41
C VAL A 249 -5.26 5.27 -16.80
N ALA A 250 -4.47 6.34 -16.91
CA ALA A 250 -3.99 6.83 -18.20
C ALA A 250 -3.12 5.78 -18.94
N PHE A 251 -2.24 5.08 -18.21
CA PHE A 251 -1.45 3.98 -18.78
C PHE A 251 -2.31 2.77 -19.18
N GLY A 252 -3.32 2.42 -18.39
CA GLY A 252 -4.28 1.36 -18.73
C GLY A 252 -5.06 1.68 -20.01
N VAL A 253 -5.62 2.90 -20.12
CA VAL A 253 -6.33 3.35 -21.33
C VAL A 253 -5.42 3.39 -22.55
N ALA A 254 -4.17 3.82 -22.40
CA ALA A 254 -3.17 3.74 -23.46
C ALA A 254 -2.87 2.27 -23.85
N GLY A 255 -2.82 1.36 -22.86
CA GLY A 255 -2.66 -0.08 -23.06
C GLY A 255 -3.78 -0.72 -23.89
N ILE A 256 -5.02 -0.27 -23.70
CA ILE A 256 -6.18 -0.68 -24.52
C ILE A 256 -5.96 -0.28 -26.00
N VAL A 257 -5.49 0.96 -26.24
CA VAL A 257 -5.19 1.43 -27.60
C VAL A 257 -4.05 0.64 -28.23
N ALA A 258 -2.97 0.38 -27.49
CA ALA A 258 -1.85 -0.41 -28.00
C ALA A 258 -2.28 -1.85 -28.31
N THR A 259 -3.13 -2.46 -27.49
CA THR A 259 -3.70 -3.80 -27.73
C THR A 259 -4.61 -3.81 -28.95
N PHE A 260 -5.45 -2.79 -29.14
CA PHE A 260 -6.23 -2.61 -30.37
C PHE A 260 -5.32 -2.61 -31.60
N LEU A 261 -4.26 -1.79 -31.59
CA LEU A 261 -3.33 -1.66 -32.72
C LEU A 261 -2.60 -2.98 -33.00
N PHE A 262 -2.16 -3.67 -31.95
CA PHE A 262 -1.52 -4.98 -32.00
C PHE A 262 -2.41 -6.03 -32.65
N ALA A 263 -3.58 -6.31 -32.06
CA ALA A 263 -4.51 -7.32 -32.54
C ALA A 263 -5.08 -6.97 -33.92
N ARG A 264 -5.38 -5.68 -34.18
CA ARG A 264 -5.82 -5.22 -35.50
C ARG A 264 -4.79 -5.49 -36.58
N HIS A 265 -3.50 -5.34 -36.28
CA HIS A 265 -2.44 -5.58 -37.26
C HIS A 265 -2.39 -7.04 -37.71
N MET A 266 -2.74 -7.96 -36.82
CA MET A 266 -2.73 -9.41 -37.05
C MET A 266 -4.02 -9.92 -37.70
N PHE A 267 -5.17 -9.48 -37.19
CA PHE A 267 -6.48 -10.08 -37.46
C PHE A 267 -7.48 -9.16 -38.14
N GLY A 268 -7.12 -7.89 -38.32
CA GLY A 268 -8.04 -6.87 -38.81
C GLY A 268 -8.88 -6.22 -37.71
N VAL A 269 -9.70 -5.27 -38.12
CA VAL A 269 -10.32 -4.28 -37.23
C VAL A 269 -11.26 -4.91 -36.20
N PHE A 270 -12.05 -5.91 -36.57
CA PHE A 270 -13.05 -6.52 -35.69
C PHE A 270 -12.41 -7.23 -34.49
N ALA A 271 -11.43 -8.11 -34.72
CA ALA A 271 -10.64 -8.72 -33.66
C ALA A 271 -9.86 -7.70 -32.84
N GLY A 272 -9.35 -6.64 -33.47
CA GLY A 272 -8.73 -5.53 -32.74
C GLY A 272 -9.68 -4.90 -31.73
N LEU A 273 -10.93 -4.64 -32.12
CA LEU A 273 -11.95 -4.09 -31.23
C LEU A 273 -12.33 -5.06 -30.11
N ILE A 274 -12.43 -6.37 -30.40
CA ILE A 274 -12.71 -7.39 -29.38
C ILE A 274 -11.56 -7.49 -28.37
N ALA A 275 -10.30 -7.53 -28.83
CA ALA A 275 -9.15 -7.58 -27.93
C ALA A 275 -9.06 -6.32 -27.06
N ALA A 276 -9.36 -5.15 -27.63
CA ALA A 276 -9.44 -3.90 -26.88
C ALA A 276 -10.58 -3.91 -25.87
N PHE A 277 -11.75 -4.46 -26.24
CA PHE A 277 -12.89 -4.64 -25.34
C PHE A 277 -12.55 -5.58 -24.19
N PHE A 278 -11.85 -6.69 -24.46
CA PHE A 278 -11.41 -7.59 -23.41
C PHE A 278 -10.47 -6.92 -22.42
N VAL A 279 -9.42 -6.22 -22.87
CA VAL A 279 -8.55 -5.46 -21.92
C VAL A 279 -9.33 -4.35 -21.21
N ALA A 280 -10.27 -3.70 -21.88
CA ALA A 280 -11.10 -2.64 -21.27
C ALA A 280 -11.91 -3.12 -20.07
N PHE A 281 -12.43 -4.35 -20.10
CA PHE A 281 -13.33 -4.87 -19.07
C PHE A 281 -12.79 -6.10 -18.32
N MET A 282 -11.59 -6.58 -18.62
CA MET A 282 -10.93 -7.66 -17.89
C MET A 282 -10.60 -7.20 -16.47
N ARG A 283 -11.07 -7.93 -15.44
CA ARG A 283 -10.83 -7.59 -14.03
C ARG A 283 -9.34 -7.42 -13.74
N TRP A 284 -8.50 -8.29 -14.29
CA TRP A 284 -7.05 -8.28 -14.08
C TRP A 284 -6.41 -6.95 -14.54
N ASP A 285 -6.80 -6.41 -15.70
CA ASP A 285 -6.29 -5.11 -16.15
C ASP A 285 -6.91 -3.95 -15.36
N ILE A 286 -8.20 -4.05 -14.97
CA ILE A 286 -8.87 -3.04 -14.13
C ILE A 286 -8.15 -2.88 -12.79
N ILE A 287 -7.81 -3.97 -12.10
CA ILE A 287 -7.09 -3.95 -10.82
C ILE A 287 -5.82 -3.10 -10.93
N TRP A 288 -4.93 -3.45 -11.87
CA TRP A 288 -3.62 -2.78 -11.99
C TRP A 288 -3.69 -1.38 -12.60
N SER A 289 -4.75 -1.05 -13.34
CA SER A 289 -4.98 0.30 -13.86
C SER A 289 -5.71 1.22 -12.90
N ARG A 290 -6.08 0.74 -11.70
CA ARG A 290 -6.68 1.52 -10.61
C ARG A 290 -5.77 1.66 -9.40
N ILE A 291 -4.63 0.98 -9.37
CA ILE A 291 -3.63 1.12 -8.31
C ILE A 291 -2.42 1.87 -8.88
N GLY A 292 -1.93 2.87 -8.16
CA GLY A 292 -0.82 3.76 -8.50
C GLY A 292 0.57 3.11 -8.54
N MET A 293 0.70 2.02 -9.30
CA MET A 293 1.90 1.19 -9.37
C MET A 293 2.39 0.94 -10.79
N HIS A 294 3.65 0.54 -10.89
CA HIS A 294 4.36 0.33 -12.15
C HIS A 294 3.75 -0.75 -13.06
N GLY A 295 3.05 -1.76 -12.53
CA GLY A 295 2.65 -2.96 -13.29
C GLY A 295 1.90 -2.69 -14.60
N VAL A 296 0.87 -1.83 -14.57
CA VAL A 296 0.01 -1.54 -15.74
C VAL A 296 0.77 -0.96 -16.93
N THR A 297 1.86 -0.24 -16.68
CA THR A 297 2.71 0.32 -17.73
C THR A 297 3.30 -0.78 -18.62
N GLY A 298 3.55 -1.98 -18.05
CA GLY A 298 4.05 -3.14 -18.76
C GLY A 298 3.09 -3.62 -19.85
N VAL A 299 1.78 -3.54 -19.62
CA VAL A 299 0.73 -3.92 -20.60
C VAL A 299 0.82 -3.04 -21.85
N LEU A 300 0.94 -1.73 -21.65
CA LEU A 300 1.13 -0.76 -22.74
C LEU A 300 2.37 -1.08 -23.56
N PHE A 301 3.53 -1.16 -22.92
CA PHE A 301 4.79 -1.34 -23.64
C PHE A 301 4.92 -2.73 -24.27
N ALA A 302 4.31 -3.75 -23.69
CA ALA A 302 4.28 -5.09 -24.26
C ALA A 302 3.47 -5.11 -25.56
N ALA A 303 2.24 -4.56 -25.53
CA ALA A 303 1.39 -4.44 -26.71
C ALA A 303 2.02 -3.55 -27.79
N LEU A 304 2.58 -2.40 -27.41
CA LEU A 304 3.20 -1.44 -28.31
C LEU A 304 4.45 -2.03 -28.99
N THR A 305 5.32 -2.68 -28.23
CA THR A 305 6.54 -3.32 -28.73
C THR A 305 6.20 -4.51 -29.63
N GLY A 306 5.24 -5.36 -29.24
CA GLY A 306 4.73 -6.44 -30.09
C GLY A 306 4.16 -5.93 -31.42
N TRP A 307 3.34 -4.87 -31.38
CA TRP A 307 2.77 -4.25 -32.58
C TRP A 307 3.84 -3.68 -33.51
N LEU A 308 4.77 -2.90 -32.97
CA LEU A 308 5.84 -2.28 -33.74
C LEU A 308 6.79 -3.33 -34.33
N THR A 309 7.06 -4.40 -33.59
CA THR A 309 7.89 -5.52 -34.06
C THR A 309 7.22 -6.23 -35.24
N LEU A 310 5.94 -6.63 -35.12
CA LEU A 310 5.21 -7.26 -36.22
C LEU A 310 5.06 -6.33 -37.43
N ARG A 311 4.86 -5.04 -37.18
CA ARG A 311 4.84 -4.02 -38.23
C ARG A 311 6.20 -3.89 -38.94
N ALA A 312 7.30 -3.94 -38.21
CA ALA A 312 8.66 -3.89 -38.75
C ALA A 312 8.97 -5.13 -39.60
N LEU A 313 8.59 -6.31 -39.11
CA LEU A 313 8.70 -7.56 -39.85
C LEU A 313 7.89 -7.55 -41.15
N ARG A 314 6.68 -6.94 -41.14
CA ARG A 314 5.85 -6.82 -42.35
C ARG A 314 6.37 -5.78 -43.33
N SER A 315 6.88 -4.64 -42.84
CA SER A 315 7.30 -3.53 -43.70
C SER A 315 8.72 -3.64 -44.22
N GLY A 316 9.60 -4.35 -43.49
CA GLY A 316 11.03 -4.45 -43.78
C GLY A 316 11.80 -3.13 -43.64
N ARG A 317 11.19 -2.08 -43.06
CA ARG A 317 11.79 -0.73 -42.98
C ARG A 317 12.61 -0.55 -41.72
N TYR A 318 13.84 -0.06 -41.87
CA TYR A 318 14.74 0.27 -40.75
C TYR A 318 14.09 1.16 -39.68
N SER A 319 13.26 2.13 -40.08
CA SER A 319 12.57 2.99 -39.13
C SER A 319 11.54 2.26 -38.26
N ASP A 320 10.84 1.24 -38.75
CA ASP A 320 9.92 0.47 -37.91
C ASP A 320 10.68 -0.39 -36.89
N TYR A 321 11.84 -0.93 -37.28
CA TYR A 321 12.74 -1.62 -36.34
C TYR A 321 13.27 -0.65 -35.27
N ALA A 322 13.65 0.58 -35.65
CA ALA A 322 14.03 1.59 -34.68
C ALA A 322 12.88 1.97 -33.74
N PHE A 323 11.65 2.15 -34.23
CA PHE A 323 10.50 2.42 -33.36
C PHE A 323 10.21 1.25 -32.41
N ALA A 324 10.32 0.01 -32.89
CA ALA A 324 10.20 -1.18 -32.03
C ALA A 324 11.29 -1.20 -30.95
N GLY A 325 12.54 -0.86 -31.33
CA GLY A 325 13.67 -0.73 -30.41
C GLY A 325 13.45 0.35 -29.37
N ALA A 326 12.97 1.52 -29.78
CA ALA A 326 12.68 2.62 -28.86
C ALA A 326 11.57 2.27 -27.87
N SER A 327 10.50 1.59 -28.31
CA SER A 327 9.45 1.08 -27.43
C SER A 327 9.99 0.03 -26.45
N LEU A 328 10.87 -0.86 -26.92
CA LEU A 328 11.54 -1.85 -26.07
C LEU A 328 12.43 -1.17 -25.02
N GLY A 329 13.21 -0.16 -25.40
CA GLY A 329 14.05 0.62 -24.49
C GLY A 329 13.24 1.44 -23.49
N LEU A 330 12.13 2.07 -23.93
CA LEU A 330 11.23 2.80 -23.03
C LEU A 330 10.57 1.85 -22.02
N GLY A 331 10.12 0.66 -22.44
CA GLY A 331 9.51 -0.30 -21.52
C GLY A 331 10.42 -0.70 -20.34
N MET A 332 11.75 -0.68 -20.55
CA MET A 332 12.74 -0.96 -19.47
C MET A 332 12.72 0.07 -18.34
N TRP A 333 12.27 1.30 -18.61
CA TRP A 333 12.17 2.37 -17.62
C TRP A 333 10.94 2.26 -16.73
N PHE A 334 9.95 1.48 -17.12
CA PHE A 334 8.65 1.53 -16.48
C PHE A 334 8.40 0.34 -15.57
N TYR A 335 8.86 -0.86 -15.94
CA TYR A 335 8.57 -2.05 -15.14
C TYR A 335 9.67 -3.11 -15.21
N ALA A 336 10.02 -3.70 -14.07
CA ALA A 336 11.12 -4.66 -13.97
C ALA A 336 10.89 -5.95 -14.77
N SER A 337 9.69 -6.54 -14.76
CA SER A 337 9.42 -7.78 -15.52
C SER A 337 9.56 -7.57 -17.04
N PHE A 338 9.46 -6.33 -17.53
CA PHE A 338 9.70 -6.00 -18.93
C PHE A 338 11.14 -6.28 -19.39
N ARG A 339 12.09 -6.42 -18.45
CA ARG A 339 13.47 -6.88 -18.74
C ARG A 339 13.53 -8.24 -19.42
N MET A 340 12.51 -9.10 -19.25
CA MET A 340 12.42 -10.39 -19.94
C MET A 340 11.70 -10.31 -21.30
N PHE A 341 11.01 -9.21 -21.61
CA PHE A 341 10.30 -9.03 -22.89
C PHE A 341 11.18 -9.13 -24.16
N PRO A 342 12.49 -8.79 -24.16
CA PRO A 342 13.39 -9.09 -25.27
C PRO A 342 13.38 -10.57 -25.71
N LEU A 343 13.06 -11.52 -24.82
CA LEU A 343 12.90 -12.93 -25.17
C LEU A 343 11.73 -13.16 -26.12
N VAL A 344 10.60 -12.48 -25.90
CA VAL A 344 9.43 -12.54 -26.79
C VAL A 344 9.78 -11.97 -28.16
N VAL A 345 10.44 -10.80 -28.19
CA VAL A 345 10.89 -10.18 -29.43
C VAL A 345 11.90 -11.07 -30.16
N GLY A 346 12.86 -11.64 -29.44
CA GLY A 346 13.84 -12.60 -29.97
C GLY A 346 13.17 -13.81 -30.61
N PHE A 347 12.19 -14.41 -29.92
CA PHE A 347 11.41 -15.51 -30.46
C PHE A 347 10.65 -15.11 -31.73
N MET A 348 9.99 -13.94 -31.75
CA MET A 348 9.32 -13.42 -32.95
C MET A 348 10.29 -13.27 -34.14
N LEU A 349 11.48 -12.73 -33.90
CA LEU A 349 12.50 -12.53 -34.93
C LEU A 349 13.08 -13.85 -35.46
N ILE A 350 13.43 -14.78 -34.55
CA ILE A 350 13.96 -16.10 -34.90
C ILE A 350 12.92 -16.89 -35.69
N HIS A 351 11.67 -16.91 -35.22
CA HIS A 351 10.58 -17.57 -35.91
C HIS A 351 10.32 -16.96 -37.30
N HIS A 352 10.36 -15.63 -37.41
CA HIS A 352 10.26 -14.95 -38.70
C HIS A 352 11.40 -15.33 -39.64
N LEU A 353 12.64 -15.39 -39.15
CA LEU A 353 13.81 -15.80 -39.93
C LEU A 353 13.65 -17.23 -40.45
N ALA A 354 13.22 -18.16 -39.59
CA ALA A 354 13.05 -19.57 -39.94
C ALA A 354 11.97 -19.79 -41.01
N VAL A 355 10.83 -19.09 -40.89
CA VAL A 355 9.66 -19.28 -41.75
C VAL A 355 9.69 -18.44 -43.02
N ARG A 356 10.10 -17.17 -42.93
CA ARG A 356 10.04 -16.21 -44.05
C ARG A 356 11.36 -16.05 -44.78
N ARG A 357 12.48 -16.50 -44.18
CA ARG A 357 13.84 -16.45 -44.76
C ARG A 357 14.17 -15.12 -45.46
N PRO A 358 14.04 -13.97 -44.76
CA PRO A 358 14.41 -12.68 -45.33
C PRO A 358 15.92 -12.62 -45.65
N PRO A 359 16.38 -11.70 -46.52
CA PRO A 359 17.80 -11.54 -46.82
C PRO A 359 18.62 -11.27 -45.55
N LEU A 360 19.48 -12.23 -45.17
CA LEU A 360 20.13 -12.28 -43.85
C LEU A 360 20.87 -10.98 -43.51
N ARG A 361 21.65 -10.42 -44.44
CA ARG A 361 22.40 -9.17 -44.21
C ARG A 361 21.50 -7.98 -43.85
N ARG A 362 20.39 -7.80 -44.59
CA ARG A 362 19.44 -6.70 -44.34
C ARG A 362 18.66 -6.92 -43.05
N PHE A 363 18.28 -8.17 -42.79
CA PHE A 363 17.57 -8.55 -41.59
C PHE A 363 18.45 -8.35 -40.34
N ALA A 364 19.70 -8.83 -40.37
CA ALA A 364 20.68 -8.62 -39.31
C ALA A 364 20.95 -7.13 -39.05
N LEU A 365 21.09 -6.31 -40.10
CA LEU A 365 21.24 -4.85 -39.95
C LEU A 365 20.00 -4.21 -39.31
N SER A 366 18.81 -4.70 -39.64
CA SER A 366 17.55 -4.19 -39.07
C SER A 366 17.42 -4.55 -37.58
N ILE A 367 17.80 -5.78 -37.21
CA ILE A 367 17.85 -6.21 -35.81
C ILE A 367 18.90 -5.42 -35.03
N PHE A 368 20.08 -5.22 -35.62
CA PHE A 368 21.13 -4.41 -35.03
C PHE A 368 20.63 -2.98 -34.75
N LEU A 369 19.95 -2.35 -35.70
CA LEU A 369 19.36 -1.02 -35.51
C LEU A 369 18.29 -1.01 -34.41
N MET A 370 17.45 -2.04 -34.34
CA MET A 370 16.46 -2.19 -33.26
C MET A 370 17.15 -2.28 -31.89
N ALA A 371 18.16 -3.14 -31.75
CA ALA A 371 18.92 -3.31 -30.53
C ALA A 371 19.67 -2.02 -30.14
N LEU A 372 20.31 -1.35 -31.10
CA LEU A 372 21.01 -0.09 -30.89
C LEU A 372 20.06 1.01 -30.41
N THR A 373 18.86 1.10 -31.01
CA THR A 373 17.85 2.09 -30.59
C THR A 373 17.30 1.76 -29.20
N ALA A 374 17.08 0.48 -28.88
CA ALA A 374 16.67 0.05 -27.55
C ALA A 374 17.73 0.41 -26.50
N LEU A 375 19.01 0.12 -26.78
CA LEU A 375 20.12 0.46 -25.90
C LEU A 375 20.27 1.97 -25.74
N PHE A 376 20.11 2.76 -26.81
CA PHE A 376 20.17 4.22 -26.75
C PHE A 376 19.10 4.79 -25.81
N VAL A 377 17.86 4.31 -25.92
CA VAL A 377 16.75 4.77 -25.08
C VAL A 377 16.87 4.26 -23.63
N ALA A 378 17.41 3.05 -23.44
CA ALA A 378 17.69 2.50 -22.11
C ALA A 378 19.05 2.93 -21.55
N ALA A 379 19.81 3.80 -22.23
CA ALA A 379 21.21 4.04 -21.93
C ALA A 379 21.45 4.56 -20.49
N PRO A 380 20.68 5.53 -19.95
CA PRO A 380 20.90 5.96 -18.57
C PRO A 380 20.60 4.86 -17.55
N LEU A 381 19.59 4.03 -17.80
CA LEU A 381 19.29 2.87 -16.96
C LEU A 381 20.40 1.81 -17.03
N ALA A 382 20.96 1.59 -18.23
CA ALA A 382 22.08 0.68 -18.43
C ALA A 382 23.35 1.20 -17.73
N GLN A 383 23.62 2.51 -17.80
CA GLN A 383 24.69 3.16 -17.02
C GLN A 383 24.49 2.91 -15.53
N PHE A 384 23.29 3.19 -14.99
CA PHE A 384 23.02 2.94 -13.58
C PHE A 384 23.21 1.46 -13.19
N ALA A 385 22.79 0.53 -14.04
CA ALA A 385 22.97 -0.91 -13.79
C ALA A 385 24.45 -1.34 -13.78
N VAL A 386 25.31 -0.66 -14.56
CA VAL A 386 26.77 -0.90 -14.59
C VAL A 386 27.45 -0.25 -13.39
N ASP A 387 27.05 0.97 -13.03
CA ASP A 387 27.67 1.75 -11.95
C ASP A 387 27.22 1.25 -10.56
N ASN A 388 25.98 0.75 -10.45
CA ASN A 388 25.37 0.30 -9.19
C ASN A 388 24.73 -1.11 -9.33
N PRO A 389 25.50 -2.15 -9.68
CA PRO A 389 24.94 -3.47 -9.97
C PRO A 389 24.29 -4.12 -8.75
N GLN A 390 24.78 -3.83 -7.53
CA GLN A 390 24.19 -4.35 -6.30
C GLN A 390 22.76 -3.83 -6.12
N LYS A 391 22.54 -2.52 -6.21
CA LYS A 391 21.22 -1.88 -6.06
C LYS A 391 20.26 -2.27 -7.20
N PHE A 392 20.76 -2.30 -8.44
CA PHE A 392 19.91 -2.61 -9.60
C PHE A 392 19.40 -4.07 -9.62
N PHE A 393 20.20 -5.02 -9.12
CA PHE A 393 19.86 -6.44 -9.08
C PHE A 393 19.43 -6.93 -7.68
N GLU A 394 19.33 -6.06 -6.68
CA GLU A 394 19.01 -6.42 -5.30
C GLU A 394 17.70 -7.21 -5.23
N ARG A 395 16.60 -6.64 -5.72
CA ARG A 395 15.29 -7.31 -5.76
C ARG A 395 15.31 -8.64 -6.51
N SER A 396 16.00 -8.71 -7.66
CA SER A 396 16.11 -9.95 -8.44
C SER A 396 16.88 -11.04 -7.70
N ARG A 397 17.90 -10.68 -6.90
CA ARG A 397 18.65 -11.64 -6.09
C ARG A 397 17.86 -12.12 -4.88
N THR A 398 17.13 -11.23 -4.20
CA THR A 398 16.38 -11.59 -2.99
C THR A 398 15.09 -12.38 -3.26
N THR A 399 14.51 -12.23 -4.46
CA THR A 399 13.25 -12.89 -4.83
C THR A 399 13.41 -14.08 -5.76
N SER A 400 14.61 -14.33 -6.29
CA SER A 400 14.87 -15.41 -7.25
C SER A 400 14.79 -16.78 -6.59
N VAL A 401 14.10 -17.72 -7.24
CA VAL A 401 14.02 -19.13 -6.82
C VAL A 401 15.41 -19.76 -6.63
N PHE A 402 16.37 -19.36 -7.47
CA PHE A 402 17.75 -19.85 -7.40
C PHE A 402 18.53 -19.38 -6.16
N THR A 403 18.00 -18.42 -5.41
CA THR A 403 18.63 -17.85 -4.21
C THR A 403 17.91 -18.28 -2.94
N ILE A 404 16.58 -18.37 -2.98
CA ILE A 404 15.75 -18.71 -1.81
C ILE A 404 15.53 -20.21 -1.64
N THR A 405 15.63 -21.00 -2.71
CA THR A 405 15.39 -22.45 -2.68
C THR A 405 16.71 -23.23 -2.75
N PRO A 406 16.89 -24.30 -1.94
CA PRO A 406 18.01 -25.23 -2.06
C PRO A 406 18.16 -25.80 -3.48
N ARG A 407 19.40 -25.99 -3.93
CA ARG A 407 19.73 -26.37 -5.33
C ARG A 407 19.09 -27.68 -5.77
N ASP A 408 18.98 -28.64 -4.87
CA ASP A 408 18.38 -29.95 -5.10
C ASP A 408 16.87 -29.88 -5.40
N ARG A 409 16.19 -28.80 -5.00
CA ARG A 409 14.75 -28.60 -5.20
C ARG A 409 14.39 -27.62 -6.32
N TRP A 410 15.36 -27.07 -7.04
CA TRP A 410 15.09 -26.08 -8.08
C TRP A 410 14.14 -26.57 -9.16
N VAL A 411 14.31 -27.82 -9.61
CA VAL A 411 13.48 -28.39 -10.68
C VAL A 411 12.04 -28.55 -10.20
N ASP A 412 11.85 -29.18 -9.05
CA ASP A 412 10.52 -29.41 -8.46
C ASP A 412 9.80 -28.07 -8.22
N GLN A 413 10.51 -27.07 -7.68
CA GLN A 413 9.92 -25.78 -7.41
C GLN A 413 9.53 -24.99 -8.67
N ILE A 414 10.37 -25.05 -9.71
CA ILE A 414 10.07 -24.40 -11.00
C ILE A 414 8.91 -25.11 -11.70
N ASP A 415 8.83 -26.44 -11.62
CA ASP A 415 7.72 -27.21 -12.19
C ASP A 415 6.40 -26.88 -11.49
N GLU A 416 6.40 -26.84 -10.16
CA GLU A 416 5.23 -26.44 -9.36
C GLU A 416 4.78 -25.02 -9.69
N SER A 417 5.71 -24.06 -9.65
CA SER A 417 5.40 -22.66 -9.96
C SER A 417 4.89 -22.51 -11.40
N LEU A 418 5.48 -23.22 -12.36
CA LEU A 418 5.02 -23.21 -13.75
C LEU A 418 3.60 -23.76 -13.86
N ARG A 419 3.30 -24.87 -13.19
CA ARG A 419 1.97 -25.48 -13.18
C ARG A 419 0.93 -24.52 -12.62
N GLU A 420 1.21 -23.87 -11.49
CA GLU A 420 0.34 -22.86 -10.88
C GLU A 420 0.09 -21.68 -11.82
N HIS A 421 1.13 -21.13 -12.45
CA HIS A 421 0.99 -20.03 -13.41
C HIS A 421 0.26 -20.43 -14.70
N LEU A 422 0.31 -21.70 -15.12
CA LEU A 422 -0.51 -22.19 -16.23
C LEU A 422 -1.98 -22.40 -15.83
N LEU A 423 -2.23 -22.80 -14.58
CA LEU A 423 -3.57 -22.96 -14.02
C LEU A 423 -4.23 -21.61 -13.67
N MET A 424 -3.45 -20.55 -13.47
CA MET A 424 -3.93 -19.22 -13.07
C MET A 424 -4.99 -18.64 -13.99
N PHE A 425 -4.95 -18.98 -15.28
CA PHE A 425 -5.91 -18.45 -16.24
C PHE A 425 -7.32 -19.05 -16.10
N ASN A 426 -7.44 -20.29 -15.63
CA ASN A 426 -8.70 -21.06 -15.74
C ASN A 426 -9.18 -21.69 -14.43
N ARG A 427 -8.31 -21.92 -13.44
CA ARG A 427 -8.64 -22.75 -12.28
C ARG A 427 -8.30 -22.12 -10.93
N GLN A 428 -7.05 -21.73 -10.71
CA GLN A 428 -6.63 -21.17 -9.42
C GLN A 428 -5.65 -20.03 -9.67
N GLY A 429 -6.09 -18.79 -9.45
CA GLY A 429 -5.31 -17.59 -9.71
C GLY A 429 -4.46 -17.15 -8.52
N ASP A 430 -4.07 -15.88 -8.54
CA ASP A 430 -3.17 -15.30 -7.54
C ASP A 430 -3.83 -15.28 -6.14
N PRO A 431 -3.20 -15.87 -5.11
CA PRO A 431 -3.77 -15.93 -3.77
C PRO A 431 -3.70 -14.58 -3.04
N ASN A 432 -2.93 -13.61 -3.53
CA ASN A 432 -2.78 -12.32 -2.89
C ASN A 432 -4.06 -11.47 -3.05
N PRO A 433 -4.73 -11.07 -1.94
CA PRO A 433 -5.97 -10.30 -2.01
C PRO A 433 -5.83 -8.93 -2.71
N ARG A 434 -4.61 -8.37 -2.80
CA ARG A 434 -4.34 -7.13 -3.54
C ARG A 434 -4.36 -7.31 -5.05
N HIS A 435 -4.16 -8.54 -5.52
CA HIS A 435 -3.98 -8.84 -6.94
C HIS A 435 -5.22 -9.45 -7.60
N ASN A 436 -6.06 -10.13 -6.82
CA ASN A 436 -7.33 -10.71 -7.23
C ASN A 436 -8.17 -11.04 -5.99
N LEU A 437 -9.41 -11.48 -6.17
CA LEU A 437 -10.07 -12.27 -5.13
C LEU A 437 -9.25 -13.55 -4.91
N PRO A 438 -8.82 -13.90 -3.68
CA PRO A 438 -7.87 -14.99 -3.47
C PRO A 438 -8.30 -16.30 -4.13
N ASP A 439 -7.36 -16.95 -4.83
CA ASP A 439 -7.50 -18.23 -5.53
C ASP A 439 -8.43 -18.22 -6.75
N GLU A 440 -9.20 -17.17 -6.99
CA GLU A 440 -10.07 -17.10 -8.17
C GLU A 440 -9.23 -17.00 -9.45
N PRO A 441 -9.65 -17.61 -10.58
CA PRO A 441 -8.90 -17.52 -11.83
C PRO A 441 -8.65 -16.07 -12.26
N MET A 442 -7.63 -15.82 -13.09
CA MET A 442 -7.36 -14.47 -13.61
C MET A 442 -8.30 -14.06 -14.75
N LEU A 443 -8.90 -15.04 -15.45
CA LEU A 443 -9.89 -14.81 -16.51
C LEU A 443 -11.25 -15.34 -16.08
N ASP A 444 -12.33 -14.69 -16.52
CA ASP A 444 -13.66 -15.26 -16.40
C ASP A 444 -13.80 -16.53 -17.26
N PHE A 445 -14.78 -17.36 -16.93
CA PHE A 445 -14.99 -18.64 -17.58
C PHE A 445 -15.08 -18.58 -19.11
N LEU A 446 -15.79 -17.59 -19.67
CA LEU A 446 -15.95 -17.49 -21.12
C LEU A 446 -14.67 -17.00 -21.80
N MET A 447 -14.02 -15.99 -21.22
CA MET A 447 -12.75 -15.49 -21.75
C MET A 447 -11.66 -16.56 -21.66
N ALA A 448 -11.62 -17.34 -20.57
CA ALA A 448 -10.75 -18.49 -20.36
C ALA A 448 -10.95 -19.56 -21.46
N ALA A 449 -12.20 -19.95 -21.73
CA ALA A 449 -12.52 -20.90 -22.81
C ALA A 449 -12.08 -20.39 -24.19
N LEU A 450 -12.34 -19.12 -24.50
CA LEU A 450 -11.89 -18.49 -25.74
C LEU A 450 -10.37 -18.42 -25.83
N PHE A 451 -9.69 -18.10 -24.73
CA PHE A 451 -8.24 -18.07 -24.64
C PHE A 451 -7.64 -19.45 -24.94
N VAL A 452 -8.15 -20.52 -24.31
CA VAL A 452 -7.68 -21.91 -24.54
C VAL A 452 -7.88 -22.32 -25.99
N LEU A 453 -9.05 -22.07 -26.57
CA LEU A 453 -9.32 -22.35 -27.99
C LEU A 453 -8.37 -21.56 -28.91
N GLY A 454 -8.18 -20.28 -28.62
CA GLY A 454 -7.25 -19.42 -29.36
C GLY A 454 -5.81 -19.90 -29.26
N PHE A 455 -5.38 -20.33 -28.07
CA PHE A 455 -4.03 -20.83 -27.78
C PHE A 455 -3.71 -22.05 -28.64
N PHE A 456 -4.54 -23.10 -28.56
CA PHE A 456 -4.30 -24.32 -29.34
C PHE A 456 -4.45 -24.09 -30.85
N PHE A 457 -5.40 -23.23 -31.27
CA PHE A 457 -5.50 -22.88 -32.67
C PHE A 457 -4.23 -22.16 -33.16
N ALA A 458 -3.69 -21.21 -32.39
CA ALA A 458 -2.50 -20.46 -32.77
C ALA A 458 -1.28 -21.36 -33.00
N LEU A 459 -1.16 -22.47 -32.26
CA LEU A 459 -0.11 -23.48 -32.47
C LEU A 459 -0.20 -24.15 -33.85
N THR A 460 -1.40 -24.30 -34.42
CA THR A 460 -1.57 -24.86 -35.78
C THR A 460 -1.08 -23.90 -36.88
N GLN A 461 -0.92 -22.61 -36.55
CA GLN A 461 -0.62 -21.54 -37.49
C GLN A 461 0.88 -21.24 -37.58
N TRP A 462 1.73 -22.26 -37.52
CA TRP A 462 3.20 -22.13 -37.50
C TRP A 462 3.81 -21.33 -38.66
N ARG A 463 3.12 -21.20 -39.80
CA ARG A 463 3.59 -20.33 -40.91
C ARG A 463 3.31 -18.83 -40.70
N SER A 464 2.47 -18.50 -39.73
CA SER A 464 2.12 -17.13 -39.37
C SER A 464 2.97 -16.67 -38.20
N THR A 465 3.92 -15.77 -38.47
CA THR A 465 4.77 -15.22 -37.42
C THR A 465 3.96 -14.63 -36.28
N GLY A 466 2.93 -13.82 -36.56
CA GLY A 466 2.13 -13.21 -35.50
C GLY A 466 1.40 -14.25 -34.64
N LEU A 467 0.58 -15.11 -35.26
CA LEU A 467 -0.25 -16.08 -34.53
C LEU A 467 0.58 -17.07 -33.71
N PHE A 468 1.56 -17.70 -34.35
CA PHE A 468 2.35 -18.75 -33.70
C PHE A 468 3.16 -18.22 -32.53
N THR A 469 3.49 -16.93 -32.50
CA THR A 469 4.25 -16.33 -31.39
C THR A 469 3.42 -16.02 -30.15
N LEU A 470 2.09 -15.99 -30.24
CA LEU A 470 1.23 -15.64 -29.09
C LEU A 470 1.29 -16.67 -27.95
N PRO A 471 1.20 -18.00 -28.19
CA PRO A 471 1.38 -19.00 -27.12
C PRO A 471 2.73 -18.86 -26.42
N PHE A 472 3.81 -18.65 -27.18
CA PHE A 472 5.15 -18.49 -26.61
C PHE A 472 5.34 -17.16 -25.90
N TRP A 473 4.67 -16.09 -26.33
CA TRP A 473 4.61 -14.85 -25.54
C TRP A 473 4.05 -15.16 -24.16
N VAL A 474 2.90 -15.84 -24.08
CA VAL A 474 2.29 -16.20 -22.78
C VAL A 474 3.28 -17.02 -21.95
N LEU A 475 3.85 -18.08 -22.52
CA LEU A 475 4.81 -18.94 -21.81
C LEU A 475 6.06 -18.20 -21.33
N LEU A 476 6.61 -17.28 -22.14
CA LEU A 476 7.79 -16.50 -21.77
C LEU A 476 7.49 -15.43 -20.72
N MET A 477 6.28 -14.84 -20.75
CA MET A 477 5.90 -13.75 -19.85
C MET A 477 5.22 -14.21 -18.56
N VAL A 478 4.98 -15.52 -18.36
CA VAL A 478 4.76 -16.09 -17.02
C VAL A 478 6.08 -16.38 -16.28
N LEU A 479 7.21 -16.49 -16.98
CA LEU A 479 8.52 -16.77 -16.37
C LEU A 479 8.95 -15.78 -15.28
N PRO A 480 8.69 -14.45 -15.38
CA PRO A 480 9.01 -13.54 -14.30
C PRO A 480 8.31 -13.89 -12.98
N GLY A 481 7.14 -14.54 -13.01
CA GLY A 481 6.48 -15.08 -11.82
C GLY A 481 7.06 -16.43 -11.41
N VAL A 482 7.18 -17.37 -12.36
CA VAL A 482 7.69 -18.74 -12.12
C VAL A 482 9.09 -18.78 -11.51
N LEU A 483 9.97 -17.85 -11.89
CA LEU A 483 11.37 -17.82 -11.42
C LEU A 483 11.55 -17.03 -10.11
N THR A 484 10.46 -16.63 -9.47
CA THR A 484 10.50 -15.83 -8.24
C THR A 484 9.95 -16.62 -7.04
N VAL A 485 9.50 -15.89 -6.01
CA VAL A 485 9.14 -16.42 -4.70
C VAL A 485 8.06 -17.51 -4.79
N PRO A 486 8.34 -18.76 -4.39
CA PRO A 486 7.41 -19.89 -4.46
C PRO A 486 6.09 -19.70 -3.74
N TRP A 487 6.11 -19.19 -2.51
CA TRP A 487 4.90 -19.04 -1.69
C TRP A 487 4.01 -17.86 -2.13
N GLU A 488 4.43 -17.09 -3.14
CA GLU A 488 3.61 -16.07 -3.81
C GLU A 488 3.08 -16.56 -5.17
N SER A 489 3.30 -17.83 -5.53
CA SER A 489 2.88 -18.40 -6.80
C SER A 489 1.41 -18.89 -6.76
N PRO A 490 0.62 -18.70 -7.83
CA PRO A 490 0.96 -17.92 -9.03
C PRO A 490 0.93 -16.40 -8.76
N GLN A 491 1.81 -15.66 -9.42
CA GLN A 491 1.98 -14.21 -9.21
C GLN A 491 1.56 -13.43 -10.47
N SER A 492 0.40 -12.78 -10.40
CA SER A 492 -0.26 -12.11 -11.51
C SER A 492 0.35 -10.76 -11.88
N LEU A 493 0.88 -9.99 -10.92
CA LEU A 493 1.60 -8.73 -11.20
C LEU A 493 2.85 -8.98 -12.05
N ARG A 494 3.70 -9.94 -11.65
CA ARG A 494 4.94 -10.31 -12.34
C ARG A 494 4.65 -10.86 -13.73
N SER A 495 3.50 -11.50 -13.90
CA SER A 495 3.04 -12.09 -15.17
C SER A 495 2.19 -11.15 -16.03
N ILE A 496 1.94 -9.90 -15.61
CA ILE A 496 0.95 -8.99 -16.23
C ILE A 496 1.20 -8.71 -17.73
N LEU A 497 2.44 -8.85 -18.21
CA LEU A 497 2.81 -8.63 -19.62
C LEU A 497 2.16 -9.64 -20.58
N VAL A 498 1.52 -10.71 -20.09
CA VAL A 498 0.77 -11.66 -20.91
C VAL A 498 -0.56 -11.08 -21.43
N ILE A 499 -1.13 -10.07 -20.76
CA ILE A 499 -2.49 -9.55 -21.03
C ILE A 499 -2.75 -9.27 -22.54
N PRO A 500 -1.87 -8.56 -23.28
CA PRO A 500 -2.12 -8.29 -24.69
C PRO A 500 -2.17 -9.55 -25.56
N ALA A 501 -1.34 -10.56 -25.24
CA ALA A 501 -1.33 -11.83 -25.96
C ALA A 501 -2.55 -12.68 -25.61
N VAL A 502 -2.94 -12.72 -24.33
CA VAL A 502 -4.15 -13.41 -23.85
C VAL A 502 -5.40 -12.82 -24.51
N ALA A 503 -5.54 -11.49 -24.51
CA ALA A 503 -6.66 -10.80 -25.16
C ALA A 503 -6.69 -11.06 -26.68
N ALA A 504 -5.53 -11.07 -27.35
CA ALA A 504 -5.44 -11.38 -28.77
C ALA A 504 -5.82 -12.84 -29.08
N LEU A 505 -5.40 -13.79 -28.24
CA LEU A 505 -5.76 -15.21 -28.36
C LEU A 505 -7.26 -15.41 -28.12
N ALA A 506 -7.85 -14.81 -27.08
CA ALA A 506 -9.28 -14.90 -26.81
C ALA A 506 -10.14 -14.22 -27.88
N ALA A 507 -9.66 -13.13 -28.49
CA ALA A 507 -10.39 -12.44 -29.56
C ALA A 507 -10.46 -13.26 -30.86
N TYR A 508 -9.51 -14.17 -31.06
CA TYR A 508 -9.35 -14.88 -32.32
C TYR A 508 -10.49 -15.85 -32.66
N PRO A 509 -10.95 -16.75 -31.76
CA PRO A 509 -12.10 -17.61 -32.04
C PRO A 509 -13.37 -16.82 -32.39
N LEU A 510 -13.61 -15.67 -31.75
CA LEU A 510 -14.75 -14.81 -32.05
C LEU A 510 -14.64 -14.16 -33.43
N GLU A 511 -13.44 -13.77 -33.85
CA GLU A 511 -13.19 -13.31 -35.23
C GLU A 511 -13.52 -14.42 -36.24
N ARG A 512 -13.04 -15.64 -35.99
CA ARG A 512 -13.30 -16.77 -36.88
C ARG A 512 -14.78 -17.12 -36.95
N LEU A 513 -15.46 -17.18 -35.80
CA LEU A 513 -16.89 -17.42 -35.73
C LEU A 513 -17.66 -16.33 -36.49
N TRP A 514 -17.26 -15.07 -36.37
CA TRP A 514 -17.84 -13.96 -37.11
C TRP A 514 -17.68 -14.12 -38.62
N GLN A 515 -16.50 -14.45 -39.12
CA GLN A 515 -16.28 -14.66 -40.56
C GLN A 515 -17.10 -15.83 -41.11
N VAL A 516 -17.16 -16.94 -40.37
CA VAL A 516 -17.95 -18.11 -40.76
C VAL A 516 -19.45 -17.76 -40.76
N SER A 517 -19.92 -17.04 -39.73
CA SER A 517 -21.33 -16.66 -39.60
C SER A 517 -21.85 -15.80 -40.75
N LYS A 518 -21.02 -14.91 -41.31
CA LYS A 518 -21.37 -14.08 -42.48
C LYS A 518 -21.65 -14.91 -43.73
N ASN A 519 -20.92 -16.01 -43.87
CA ASN A 519 -21.01 -16.91 -45.01
C ASN A 519 -21.91 -18.13 -44.72
N ALA A 520 -22.59 -18.15 -43.56
CA ALA A 520 -23.42 -19.27 -43.18
C ALA A 520 -24.63 -19.43 -44.12
N PRO A 521 -25.00 -20.67 -44.49
CA PRO A 521 -26.14 -20.91 -45.37
C PRO A 521 -27.47 -20.52 -44.72
N TRP A 522 -27.54 -20.52 -43.39
CA TRP A 522 -28.76 -20.19 -42.63
C TRP A 522 -28.92 -18.67 -42.41
N PRO A 523 -30.00 -18.03 -42.92
CA PRO A 523 -30.26 -16.60 -42.72
C PRO A 523 -30.38 -16.19 -41.25
N ALA A 524 -30.91 -17.07 -40.40
CA ALA A 524 -31.00 -16.83 -38.96
C ALA A 524 -29.60 -16.62 -38.33
N VAL A 525 -28.62 -17.46 -38.66
CA VAL A 525 -27.24 -17.33 -38.17
C VAL A 525 -26.65 -15.98 -38.58
N ARG A 526 -26.83 -15.57 -39.84
CA ARG A 526 -26.37 -14.26 -40.34
C ARG A 526 -27.01 -13.08 -39.59
N ARG A 527 -28.30 -13.19 -39.24
CA ARG A 527 -29.06 -12.14 -38.54
C ARG A 527 -28.70 -12.06 -37.06
N PHE A 528 -28.48 -13.20 -36.39
CA PHE A 528 -28.28 -13.27 -34.95
C PHE A 528 -26.81 -13.31 -34.51
N ALA A 529 -25.85 -13.53 -35.40
CA ALA A 529 -24.43 -13.62 -35.03
C ALA A 529 -23.88 -12.35 -34.35
N LEU A 530 -24.21 -11.16 -34.87
CA LEU A 530 -23.74 -9.90 -34.26
C LEU A 530 -24.40 -9.64 -32.90
N PRO A 531 -25.74 -9.71 -32.75
CA PRO A 531 -26.38 -9.63 -31.43
C PRO A 531 -25.84 -10.66 -30.43
N ALA A 532 -25.60 -11.91 -30.85
CA ALA A 532 -25.06 -12.94 -29.99
C ALA A 532 -23.62 -12.61 -29.54
N ALA A 533 -22.76 -12.19 -30.47
CA ALA A 533 -21.40 -11.76 -30.13
C ALA A 533 -21.41 -10.55 -29.17
N LEU A 534 -22.27 -9.57 -29.40
CA LEU A 534 -22.44 -8.43 -28.48
C LEU A 534 -22.98 -8.87 -27.12
N GLY A 535 -23.93 -9.81 -27.08
CA GLY A 535 -24.45 -10.38 -25.84
C GLY A 535 -23.36 -11.08 -25.01
N VAL A 536 -22.49 -11.86 -25.67
CA VAL A 536 -21.33 -12.50 -25.02
C VAL A 536 -20.36 -11.44 -24.49
N LEU A 537 -20.05 -10.40 -25.27
CA LEU A 537 -19.16 -9.32 -24.83
C LEU A 537 -19.74 -8.54 -23.63
N VAL A 538 -21.03 -8.19 -23.69
CA VAL A 538 -21.73 -7.50 -22.58
C VAL A 538 -21.75 -8.38 -21.34
N PHE A 539 -21.99 -9.68 -21.48
CA PHE A 539 -21.97 -10.61 -20.35
C PHE A 539 -20.56 -10.72 -19.73
N ILE A 540 -19.51 -10.86 -20.53
CA ILE A 540 -18.12 -10.85 -20.05
C ILE A 540 -17.80 -9.56 -19.30
N ALA A 541 -18.19 -8.41 -19.86
CA ALA A 541 -17.96 -7.12 -19.21
C ALA A 541 -18.73 -7.00 -17.90
N TYR A 542 -20.01 -7.41 -17.87
CA TYR A 542 -20.82 -7.42 -16.66
C TYR A 542 -20.20 -8.29 -15.58
N VAL A 543 -19.84 -9.55 -15.89
CA VAL A 543 -19.24 -10.47 -14.92
C VAL A 543 -17.95 -9.91 -14.34
N ASN A 544 -17.02 -9.41 -15.17
CA ASN A 544 -15.74 -8.90 -14.67
C ASN A 544 -15.89 -7.60 -13.87
N VAL A 545 -16.77 -6.68 -14.31
CA VAL A 545 -17.00 -5.41 -13.61
C VAL A 545 -17.74 -5.65 -12.29
N ASN A 546 -18.79 -6.47 -12.28
CA ASN A 546 -19.50 -6.84 -11.05
C ASN A 546 -18.54 -7.51 -10.06
N PHE A 547 -17.75 -8.46 -10.53
CA PHE A 547 -16.80 -9.18 -9.68
C PHE A 547 -15.77 -8.25 -9.03
N TYR A 548 -15.29 -7.24 -9.76
CA TYR A 548 -14.33 -6.28 -9.19
C TYR A 548 -14.98 -5.31 -8.18
N PHE A 549 -16.14 -4.72 -8.52
CA PHE A 549 -16.77 -3.67 -7.69
C PHE A 549 -17.69 -4.19 -6.59
N ASP A 550 -18.09 -5.45 -6.64
CA ASP A 550 -18.98 -6.07 -5.67
C ASP A 550 -18.25 -7.19 -4.92
N ASP A 551 -17.99 -8.33 -5.57
CA ASP A 551 -17.42 -9.51 -4.91
C ASP A 551 -16.03 -9.22 -4.30
N GLN A 552 -15.12 -8.62 -5.08
CA GLN A 552 -13.75 -8.35 -4.65
C GLN A 552 -13.66 -7.13 -3.73
N ALA A 553 -14.33 -6.02 -4.05
CA ALA A 553 -14.30 -4.81 -3.23
C ALA A 553 -14.91 -5.02 -1.83
N ASN A 554 -15.90 -5.89 -1.71
CA ASN A 554 -16.53 -6.25 -0.45
C ASN A 554 -15.88 -7.47 0.23
N ASP A 555 -14.84 -8.11 -0.30
CA ASP A 555 -14.23 -9.24 0.41
C ASP A 555 -13.38 -8.74 1.60
N PRO A 556 -13.58 -9.24 2.82
CA PRO A 556 -12.86 -8.76 4.01
C PRO A 556 -11.33 -8.92 3.92
N ARG A 557 -10.85 -9.94 3.20
CA ARG A 557 -9.42 -10.20 3.00
C ARG A 557 -8.82 -9.19 2.04
N VAL A 558 -9.56 -8.81 1.00
CA VAL A 558 -9.14 -7.74 0.08
C VAL A 558 -9.17 -6.40 0.81
N TYR A 559 -10.26 -6.14 1.53
CA TYR A 559 -10.47 -4.89 2.26
C TYR A 559 -9.35 -4.60 3.26
N ALA A 560 -8.84 -5.60 3.98
CA ALA A 560 -7.81 -5.39 5.00
C ALA A 560 -6.39 -5.17 4.42
N GLU A 561 -6.11 -5.63 3.20
CA GLU A 561 -4.73 -5.71 2.68
C GLU A 561 -4.21 -4.43 2.02
N PHE A 562 -5.05 -3.40 1.86
CA PHE A 562 -4.67 -2.11 1.27
C PHE A 562 -4.29 -1.06 2.34
N SER A 563 -3.76 -1.50 3.49
CA SER A 563 -3.43 -0.62 4.64
C SER A 563 -4.63 0.24 5.08
N THR A 564 -5.82 -0.37 5.05
CA THR A 564 -7.10 0.29 5.26
C THR A 564 -7.29 0.72 6.71
N ASP A 565 -6.72 -0.03 7.64
CA ASP A 565 -6.59 0.36 9.04
C ASP A 565 -5.86 1.70 9.18
N GLU A 566 -4.65 1.82 8.62
CA GLU A 566 -3.86 3.07 8.61
C GLU A 566 -4.61 4.22 7.93
N PHE A 567 -5.29 3.95 6.82
CA PHE A 567 -6.07 4.95 6.09
C PHE A 567 -7.24 5.48 6.93
N LEU A 568 -8.09 4.61 7.46
CA LEU A 568 -9.24 5.01 8.27
C LEU A 568 -8.83 5.68 9.58
N MET A 569 -7.72 5.23 10.20
CA MET A 569 -7.18 5.93 11.36
C MET A 569 -6.69 7.32 11.01
N ALA A 570 -6.02 7.51 9.86
CA ALA A 570 -5.55 8.84 9.45
C ALA A 570 -6.71 9.83 9.26
N GLU A 571 -7.80 9.38 8.62
CA GLU A 571 -9.03 10.18 8.47
C GLU A 571 -9.64 10.52 9.84
N SER A 572 -9.73 9.53 10.73
CA SER A 572 -10.21 9.72 12.10
C SER A 572 -9.30 10.63 12.92
N HIS A 573 -7.97 10.56 12.76
CA HIS A 573 -7.03 11.42 13.45
C HIS A 573 -7.25 12.89 13.09
N GLU A 574 -7.44 13.21 11.81
CA GLU A 574 -7.70 14.57 11.35
C GLU A 574 -9.02 15.10 11.94
N GLU A 575 -10.07 14.29 11.91
CA GLU A 575 -11.36 14.64 12.51
C GLU A 575 -11.21 14.91 14.01
N GLN A 576 -10.65 13.98 14.78
CA GLN A 576 -10.57 14.10 16.24
C GLN A 576 -9.61 15.22 16.69
N GLN A 577 -8.49 15.43 15.99
CA GLN A 577 -7.59 16.55 16.28
C GLN A 577 -8.25 17.90 16.01
N SER A 578 -9.04 18.02 14.95
CA SER A 578 -9.80 19.25 14.67
C SER A 578 -10.80 19.58 15.78
N GLN A 579 -11.29 18.56 16.50
CA GLN A 579 -12.16 18.69 17.66
C GLN A 579 -11.39 18.91 18.99
N GLY A 580 -10.06 18.92 18.98
CA GLY A 580 -9.22 19.18 20.15
C GLY A 580 -8.96 17.95 21.04
N TYR A 581 -9.14 16.74 20.52
CA TYR A 581 -8.75 15.51 21.20
C TYR A 581 -7.25 15.23 21.03
N SER A 582 -6.60 14.78 22.10
CA SER A 582 -5.24 14.23 22.04
C SER A 582 -5.30 12.81 21.44
N ILE A 583 -4.41 12.53 20.48
CA ILE A 583 -4.40 11.24 19.78
C ILE A 583 -3.39 10.29 20.42
N TRP A 584 -3.88 9.13 20.83
CA TRP A 584 -3.09 8.04 21.38
C TRP A 584 -3.25 6.81 20.50
N VAL A 585 -2.15 6.15 20.15
CA VAL A 585 -2.18 4.98 19.25
C VAL A 585 -1.36 3.83 19.83
N SER A 586 -1.74 2.61 19.49
CA SER A 586 -0.83 1.45 19.61
C SER A 586 0.46 1.74 18.86
N ARG A 587 1.58 1.22 19.37
CA ARG A 587 2.91 1.47 18.78
C ARG A 587 2.97 1.13 17.28
N GLN A 588 2.28 0.08 16.85
CA GLN A 588 2.22 -0.35 15.45
C GLN A 588 1.80 0.77 14.49
N PHE A 589 0.98 1.70 14.95
CA PHE A 589 0.41 2.77 14.14
C PHE A 589 1.21 4.08 14.19
N GLN A 590 2.27 4.16 15.01
CA GLN A 590 3.05 5.40 15.19
C GLN A 590 3.80 5.83 13.91
N PHE A 591 4.15 4.90 13.02
CA PHE A 591 5.01 5.14 11.83
C PHE A 591 4.43 4.56 10.53
N GLY A 592 3.11 4.51 10.42
CA GLY A 592 2.44 4.07 9.20
C GLY A 592 2.69 5.07 8.06
N LEU A 593 3.33 4.63 6.98
CA LEU A 593 3.64 5.49 5.83
C LEU A 593 2.36 6.11 5.25
N THR A 594 1.29 5.31 5.15
CA THR A 594 0.00 5.75 4.64
C THR A 594 -0.62 6.80 5.57
N GLY A 595 -0.54 6.55 6.90
CA GLY A 595 -1.03 7.49 7.90
C GLY A 595 -0.28 8.83 7.92
N GLU A 596 1.04 8.81 7.79
CA GLU A 596 1.85 10.04 7.75
C GLU A 596 1.62 10.87 6.49
N LEU A 597 1.47 10.21 5.34
CA LEU A 597 1.32 10.85 4.05
C LEU A 597 -0.04 11.55 3.91
N LEU A 598 -1.09 10.97 4.50
CA LEU A 598 -2.46 11.45 4.37
C LEU A 598 -2.91 12.31 5.56
N GLY A 599 -2.53 11.96 6.80
CA GLY A 599 -3.01 12.62 8.02
C GLY A 599 -2.35 13.97 8.37
N ASN A 600 -1.68 14.63 7.41
CA ASN A 600 -0.97 15.90 7.62
C ASN A 600 -0.01 15.89 8.84
N ARG A 601 0.68 14.76 9.08
CA ARG A 601 1.58 14.52 10.22
C ARG A 601 0.90 14.74 11.58
N PRO A 602 -0.08 13.89 11.95
CA PRO A 602 -0.78 14.04 13.22
C PRO A 602 0.21 13.87 14.37
N LYS A 603 0.13 14.76 15.38
CA LYS A 603 0.89 14.55 16.62
C LYS A 603 0.22 13.42 17.39
N VAL A 604 0.86 12.25 17.40
CA VAL A 604 0.37 11.04 18.07
C VAL A 604 1.28 10.65 19.23
N GLU A 605 0.68 10.15 20.31
CA GLU A 605 1.37 9.57 21.45
C GLU A 605 1.15 8.05 21.49
N VAL A 606 2.10 7.30 22.05
CA VAL A 606 2.01 5.83 22.09
C VAL A 606 1.42 5.37 23.42
N VAL A 607 0.39 4.54 23.35
CA VAL A 607 -0.15 3.86 24.52
C VAL A 607 0.84 2.78 24.97
N LYS A 608 1.25 2.84 26.24
CA LYS A 608 2.16 1.90 26.91
C LYS A 608 1.58 1.51 28.28
N PRO A 609 0.63 0.57 28.36
CA PRO A 609 0.12 0.09 29.64
C PRO A 609 1.21 -0.71 30.39
N PRO A 610 1.24 -0.70 31.73
CA PRO A 610 0.31 -0.02 32.64
C PRO A 610 0.62 1.48 32.87
N ILE A 611 1.68 2.03 32.26
CA ILE A 611 2.12 3.43 32.53
C ILE A 611 1.15 4.46 31.95
N THR A 612 0.60 4.23 30.77
CA THR A 612 -0.30 5.22 30.10
C THR A 612 -1.78 5.07 30.47
N LEU A 613 -2.20 3.91 30.98
CA LEU A 613 -3.59 3.64 31.37
C LEU A 613 -3.66 3.44 32.89
N PRO A 614 -4.53 4.14 33.63
CA PRO A 614 -5.51 5.14 33.19
C PRO A 614 -4.85 6.40 32.62
N LEU A 615 -5.61 7.09 31.75
CA LEU A 615 -5.20 8.33 31.10
C LEU A 615 -5.28 9.50 32.10
N ASP A 616 -4.32 10.41 31.99
CA ASP A 616 -4.23 11.60 32.83
C ASP A 616 -4.99 12.77 32.19
N SER A 617 -6.01 13.31 32.88
CA SER A 617 -6.79 14.44 32.37
C SER A 617 -5.94 15.72 32.18
N THR A 618 -4.81 15.85 32.88
CA THR A 618 -3.94 17.03 32.78
C THR A 618 -3.13 17.06 31.48
N GLN A 619 -3.03 15.92 30.79
CA GLN A 619 -2.30 15.77 29.53
C GLN A 619 -3.19 15.96 28.29
N VAL A 620 -4.49 16.21 28.48
CA VAL A 620 -5.44 16.36 27.37
C VAL A 620 -6.14 17.71 27.39
N TRP A 621 -6.55 18.17 26.20
CA TRP A 621 -7.33 19.40 26.06
C TRP A 621 -8.84 19.12 26.22
N HIS A 622 -9.50 18.54 25.20
CA HIS A 622 -10.93 18.19 25.28
C HIS A 622 -11.18 16.72 25.62
N GLY A 623 -10.18 15.86 25.43
CA GLY A 623 -10.26 14.43 25.69
C GLY A 623 -9.15 13.66 25.00
N ALA A 624 -9.21 12.34 25.05
CA ALA A 624 -8.32 11.42 24.36
C ALA A 624 -9.09 10.55 23.36
N ALA A 625 -8.57 10.47 22.14
CA ALA A 625 -8.97 9.47 21.15
C ALA A 625 -7.86 8.41 21.09
N VAL A 626 -8.18 7.19 21.53
CA VAL A 626 -7.24 6.08 21.65
C VAL A 626 -7.54 5.02 20.59
N TYR A 627 -6.52 4.61 19.83
CA TYR A 627 -6.64 3.63 18.76
C TYR A 627 -5.81 2.40 19.11
N PHE A 628 -6.48 1.25 19.30
CA PHE A 628 -5.87 -0.01 19.67
C PHE A 628 -5.82 -0.96 18.49
N GLU A 629 -4.68 -1.60 18.26
CA GLU A 629 -4.56 -2.64 17.27
C GLU A 629 -5.28 -3.94 17.71
N PRO A 630 -5.61 -4.87 16.79
CA PRO A 630 -6.43 -6.05 17.11
C PRO A 630 -5.85 -6.95 18.21
N ARG A 631 -4.53 -6.94 18.39
CA ARG A 631 -3.81 -7.72 19.41
C ARG A 631 -3.92 -7.11 20.81
N GLU A 632 -4.23 -5.83 20.92
CA GLU A 632 -4.34 -5.08 22.18
C GLU A 632 -5.80 -5.00 22.68
N ARG A 633 -6.61 -6.02 22.38
CA ARG A 633 -8.01 -6.07 22.80
C ARG A 633 -8.17 -5.94 24.32
N GLY A 634 -7.32 -6.59 25.12
CA GLY A 634 -7.31 -6.44 26.57
C GLY A 634 -7.14 -4.99 27.04
N PHE A 635 -6.34 -4.18 26.34
CA PHE A 635 -6.14 -2.76 26.69
C PHE A 635 -7.36 -1.90 26.34
N TRP A 636 -8.03 -2.22 25.23
CA TRP A 636 -9.31 -1.60 24.89
C TRP A 636 -10.41 -1.95 25.91
N GLU A 637 -10.50 -3.22 26.31
CA GLU A 637 -11.42 -3.67 27.37
C GLU A 637 -11.11 -3.03 28.73
N LEU A 638 -9.82 -2.84 29.06
CA LEU A 638 -9.40 -2.13 30.27
C LEU A 638 -9.83 -0.66 30.24
N THR A 639 -9.63 0.01 29.11
CA THR A 639 -10.05 1.41 28.94
C THR A 639 -11.57 1.53 29.13
N ARG A 640 -12.33 0.54 28.64
CA ARG A 640 -13.77 0.44 28.86
C ARG A 640 -14.15 0.18 30.32
N ALA A 641 -13.39 -0.65 31.03
CA ALA A 641 -13.60 -0.87 32.46
C ALA A 641 -13.33 0.41 33.28
N TYR A 642 -12.29 1.17 32.92
CA TYR A 642 -11.96 2.43 33.59
C TYR A 642 -12.92 3.57 33.25
N TYR A 643 -13.41 3.66 32.02
CA TYR A 643 -14.28 4.75 31.56
C TYR A 643 -15.58 4.20 30.94
N PRO A 644 -16.52 3.65 31.73
CA PRO A 644 -17.69 2.94 31.19
C PRO A 644 -18.63 3.82 30.37
N ASP A 645 -18.67 5.12 30.65
CA ASP A 645 -19.54 6.09 29.96
C ASP A 645 -18.91 6.66 28.67
N ALA A 646 -17.65 6.31 28.35
CA ALA A 646 -16.97 6.74 27.14
C ALA A 646 -17.48 5.99 25.90
N ARG A 647 -17.14 6.49 24.70
CA ARG A 647 -17.52 5.85 23.43
C ARG A 647 -16.46 4.86 22.99
N PHE A 648 -16.88 3.64 22.66
CA PHE A 648 -16.01 2.56 22.21
C PHE A 648 -16.55 1.96 20.92
N ASP A 649 -15.75 1.96 19.86
CA ASP A 649 -16.12 1.36 18.59
C ASP A 649 -15.13 0.26 18.17
N THR A 650 -15.65 -0.76 17.49
CA THR A 650 -14.85 -1.81 16.85
C THR A 650 -14.93 -1.59 15.35
N ILE A 651 -13.80 -1.35 14.70
CA ILE A 651 -13.76 -1.10 13.26
C ILE A 651 -13.50 -2.41 12.53
N THR A 652 -14.45 -2.83 11.69
CA THR A 652 -14.40 -4.05 10.87
C THR A 652 -14.63 -3.74 9.39
N PRO A 653 -14.24 -4.64 8.47
CA PRO A 653 -14.65 -4.54 7.08
C PRO A 653 -16.19 -4.47 6.94
N PRO A 654 -16.75 -3.73 5.95
CA PRO A 654 -18.20 -3.54 5.79
C PRO A 654 -19.00 -4.83 5.65
N SER A 655 -18.40 -5.87 5.06
CA SER A 655 -18.98 -7.20 4.85
C SER A 655 -18.82 -8.14 6.06
N GLY A 656 -18.29 -7.63 7.17
CA GLY A 656 -17.95 -8.41 8.36
C GLY A 656 -16.55 -9.04 8.27
N GLY A 657 -15.97 -9.41 9.39
CA GLY A 657 -14.60 -9.96 9.42
C GLY A 657 -13.94 -9.78 10.76
N LYS A 658 -12.62 -9.99 10.80
CA LYS A 658 -11.82 -9.68 12.00
C LYS A 658 -11.78 -8.15 12.21
N PRO A 659 -11.76 -7.68 13.46
CA PRO A 659 -11.49 -6.27 13.76
C PRO A 659 -10.18 -5.82 13.13
N MET A 660 -10.19 -4.65 12.50
CA MET A 660 -9.00 -3.99 11.96
C MET A 660 -8.30 -3.16 13.04
N PHE A 661 -9.08 -2.45 13.85
CA PHE A 661 -8.62 -1.74 15.05
C PHE A 661 -9.82 -1.41 15.94
N TYR A 662 -9.57 -1.01 17.18
CA TYR A 662 -10.57 -0.52 18.13
C TYR A 662 -10.34 0.95 18.45
N THR A 663 -11.40 1.67 18.77
CA THR A 663 -11.30 3.08 19.19
C THR A 663 -11.90 3.28 20.58
N SER A 664 -11.37 4.25 21.31
CA SER A 664 -11.91 4.75 22.57
C SER A 664 -11.87 6.26 22.57
N LEU A 665 -13.02 6.91 22.62
CA LEU A 665 -13.15 8.35 22.70
C LEU A 665 -13.60 8.74 24.10
N VAL A 666 -12.67 9.27 24.89
CA VAL A 666 -12.87 9.63 26.31
C VAL A 666 -12.76 11.14 26.45
N SER A 667 -13.84 11.80 26.85
CA SER A 667 -13.83 13.25 27.10
C SER A 667 -13.02 13.59 28.36
N ARG A 668 -12.55 14.83 28.45
CA ARG A 668 -11.85 15.32 29.64
C ARG A 668 -12.69 15.22 30.91
N GLU A 669 -14.00 15.49 30.83
CA GLU A 669 -14.92 15.35 31.96
C GLU A 669 -14.95 13.91 32.47
N GLN A 670 -15.01 12.93 31.56
CA GLN A 670 -14.97 11.50 31.92
C GLN A 670 -13.63 11.08 32.53
N LEU A 671 -12.51 11.66 32.10
CA LEU A 671 -11.21 11.44 32.73
C LEU A 671 -11.17 12.05 34.15
N GLU A 672 -11.61 13.29 34.31
CA GLU A 672 -11.64 14.01 35.59
C GLU A 672 -12.60 13.35 36.60
N ALA A 673 -13.70 12.74 36.14
CA ALA A 673 -14.62 11.99 36.99
C ALA A 673 -13.92 10.86 37.75
N GLN A 674 -12.95 10.19 37.11
CA GLN A 674 -12.21 9.06 37.68
C GLN A 674 -10.88 9.46 38.35
N GLN A 675 -10.50 10.74 38.36
CA GLN A 675 -9.26 11.22 38.98
C GLN A 675 -9.48 11.81 40.38
N GLY A 676 -8.45 11.72 41.23
CA GLY A 676 -8.47 12.13 42.63
C GLY A 676 -8.83 10.99 43.57
N LEU A 677 -9.30 11.33 44.77
CA LEU A 677 -9.70 10.37 45.82
C LEU A 677 -11.15 10.61 46.24
N GLU A 678 -11.68 9.69 47.02
CA GLU A 678 -13.00 9.75 47.64
C GLU A 678 -12.87 9.83 49.16
N VAL A 679 -13.65 10.70 49.78
CA VAL A 679 -13.70 10.84 51.24
C VAL A 679 -15.08 10.46 51.74
N ALA A 680 -15.13 9.49 52.64
CA ALA A 680 -16.34 9.06 53.33
C ALA A 680 -16.20 9.30 54.84
N TYR A 681 -17.33 9.63 55.47
CA TYR A 681 -17.42 9.90 56.90
C TYR A 681 -18.45 8.99 57.55
N THR A 682 -18.13 8.48 58.74
CA THR A 682 -19.08 7.74 59.58
C THR A 682 -19.25 8.46 60.91
N LEU A 683 -20.42 9.07 61.13
CA LEU A 683 -20.78 9.71 62.39
C LEU A 683 -21.16 8.64 63.42
N TRP A 684 -20.81 8.85 64.69
CA TRP A 684 -21.01 7.88 65.78
C TRP A 684 -22.45 7.36 65.95
N ASN A 685 -23.46 8.10 65.47
CA ASN A 685 -24.89 7.81 65.63
C ASN A 685 -25.70 7.72 64.32
N GLN A 686 -25.06 7.70 63.15
CA GLN A 686 -25.74 7.56 61.86
C GLN A 686 -25.07 6.50 60.98
N PRO A 687 -25.80 5.82 60.08
CA PRO A 687 -25.17 5.01 59.04
C PRO A 687 -24.22 5.88 58.21
N ILE A 688 -23.25 5.22 57.56
CA ILE A 688 -22.26 5.83 56.65
C ILE A 688 -22.93 6.89 55.78
N VAL A 689 -22.34 8.09 55.70
CA VAL A 689 -22.75 9.07 54.68
C VAL A 689 -22.39 8.44 53.33
N ASP A 690 -23.40 7.89 52.65
CA ASP A 690 -23.27 7.00 51.48
C ASP A 690 -22.92 7.76 50.18
N ASP A 691 -22.46 9.01 50.29
CA ASP A 691 -22.06 9.86 49.16
C ASP A 691 -20.61 10.35 49.35
N PRO A 692 -19.61 9.54 48.95
CA PRO A 692 -18.20 9.89 49.06
C PRO A 692 -17.90 11.18 48.29
N GLN A 693 -17.24 12.14 48.95
CA GLN A 693 -16.94 13.42 48.33
C GLN A 693 -15.60 13.38 47.59
N PRO A 694 -15.53 13.90 46.36
CA PRO A 694 -14.31 13.90 45.57
C PRO A 694 -13.30 14.92 46.10
N ILE A 695 -12.06 14.49 46.33
CA ILE A 695 -10.92 15.40 46.57
C ILE A 695 -9.89 15.25 45.44
N ARG A 696 -9.22 16.36 45.10
CA ARG A 696 -8.20 16.35 44.04
C ARG A 696 -6.87 15.87 44.58
N ASP A 697 -6.40 16.48 45.65
CA ASP A 697 -5.04 16.27 46.10
C ASP A 697 -4.99 15.40 47.36
N PHE A 698 -3.80 14.86 47.66
CA PHE A 698 -3.56 14.12 48.89
C PHE A 698 -3.44 15.04 50.12
N PHE A 699 -4.36 15.98 50.25
CA PHE A 699 -4.47 16.94 51.34
C PHE A 699 -5.94 17.07 51.71
N TRP A 700 -6.25 16.81 52.98
CA TRP A 700 -7.60 16.96 53.50
C TRP A 700 -7.55 17.70 54.83
N HIS A 701 -8.43 18.69 55.01
CA HIS A 701 -8.55 19.46 56.23
C HIS A 701 -9.91 19.21 56.89
N THR A 702 -9.95 19.21 58.23
CA THR A 702 -11.18 18.98 59.01
C THR A 702 -12.31 19.97 58.75
N SER A 703 -12.04 21.13 58.13
CA SER A 703 -13.07 22.07 57.64
C SER A 703 -13.89 21.52 56.47
N ASP A 704 -13.35 20.54 55.75
CA ASP A 704 -13.97 19.91 54.58
C ASP A 704 -14.87 18.72 55.00
N GLY A 705 -14.91 18.42 56.30
CA GLY A 705 -15.72 17.37 56.92
C GLY A 705 -17.12 17.83 57.35
N PRO A 706 -17.88 16.96 58.05
CA PRO A 706 -19.28 17.21 58.42
C PRO A 706 -19.48 18.31 59.48
N GLY A 707 -18.42 18.84 60.09
CA GLY A 707 -18.49 19.87 61.15
C GLY A 707 -18.98 19.36 62.53
N GLU A 708 -19.41 18.10 62.62
CA GLU A 708 -19.80 17.41 63.85
C GLU A 708 -18.71 16.40 64.25
N TYR A 709 -18.34 16.35 65.54
CA TYR A 709 -17.28 15.48 66.07
C TYR A 709 -17.82 14.61 67.22
N PRO A 710 -17.33 13.36 67.41
CA PRO A 710 -16.31 12.67 66.63
C PRO A 710 -16.88 11.91 65.41
N TYR A 711 -16.05 11.68 64.40
CA TYR A 711 -16.36 10.83 63.25
C TYR A 711 -15.15 10.01 62.79
N ASP A 712 -15.41 8.89 62.12
CA ASP A 712 -14.38 8.10 61.46
C ASP A 712 -14.21 8.61 60.02
N LEU A 713 -12.96 8.92 59.65
CA LEU A 713 -12.53 9.38 58.34
C LEU A 713 -12.05 8.19 57.52
N ASN A 714 -12.53 8.05 56.28
CA ASN A 714 -12.03 7.11 55.30
C ASN A 714 -11.76 7.83 53.98
N ILE A 715 -10.49 8.07 53.67
CA ILE A 715 -10.06 8.52 52.34
C ILE A 715 -9.67 7.27 51.57
N SER A 716 -10.22 7.05 50.38
CA SER A 716 -9.92 5.87 49.57
C SER A 716 -9.77 6.20 48.09
N GLY A 717 -8.99 5.38 47.40
CA GLY A 717 -8.77 5.53 45.97
C GLY A 717 -7.69 4.58 45.47
N THR A 718 -6.99 5.00 44.42
CA THR A 718 -5.98 4.22 43.74
C THR A 718 -4.79 5.12 43.43
N LEU A 719 -3.60 4.63 43.79
CA LEU A 719 -2.32 5.26 43.52
C LEU A 719 -1.71 4.64 42.26
N LYS A 720 -1.29 5.48 41.32
CA LYS A 720 -0.55 5.06 40.13
C LYS A 720 0.95 5.28 40.35
N VAL A 721 1.72 4.22 40.14
CA VAL A 721 3.18 4.18 40.21
C VAL A 721 3.73 4.06 38.79
N ASP A 722 4.42 5.09 38.32
CA ASP A 722 4.90 5.17 36.92
C ASP A 722 6.35 4.71 36.73
N ALA A 723 7.11 4.53 37.81
CA ALA A 723 8.53 4.19 37.75
C ALA A 723 8.86 3.05 38.72
N ALA A 724 9.69 2.11 38.26
CA ALA A 724 10.23 1.06 39.11
C ALA A 724 11.27 1.64 40.07
N GLY A 725 11.29 1.14 41.30
CA GLY A 725 12.32 1.45 42.28
C GLY A 725 11.75 1.71 43.67
N GLU A 726 12.58 2.33 44.49
CA GLU A 726 12.24 2.62 45.88
C GLU A 726 11.54 3.97 46.03
N TYR A 727 10.43 3.96 46.76
CA TYR A 727 9.65 5.12 47.16
C TYR A 727 9.75 5.34 48.67
N GLU A 728 9.95 6.58 49.10
CA GLU A 728 9.79 6.99 50.51
C GLU A 728 8.41 7.64 50.66
N LEU A 729 7.59 7.15 51.57
CA LEU A 729 6.28 7.71 51.89
C LEU A 729 6.32 8.32 53.30
N GLU A 730 5.75 9.51 53.46
CA GLU A 730 5.70 10.25 54.72
C GLU A 730 4.27 10.72 55.01
N LEU A 731 3.78 10.36 56.19
CA LEU A 731 2.53 10.83 56.76
C LEU A 731 2.80 12.11 57.56
N ASP A 732 2.24 13.21 57.09
CA ASP A 732 2.28 14.48 57.80
C ASP A 732 0.85 14.87 58.19
N SER A 733 0.56 14.69 59.47
CA SER A 733 -0.81 14.71 59.99
C SER A 733 -0.80 14.96 61.49
N ASP A 734 -1.73 15.82 61.93
CA ASP A 734 -2.04 16.03 63.35
C ASP A 734 -3.17 15.11 63.85
N LEU A 735 -3.61 14.17 63.01
CA LEU A 735 -4.66 13.19 63.27
C LEU A 735 -4.08 11.79 63.55
N ASP A 736 -4.78 11.02 64.38
CA ASP A 736 -4.52 9.59 64.59
C ASP A 736 -5.09 8.78 63.41
N VAL A 737 -4.34 8.78 62.31
CA VAL A 737 -4.67 8.11 61.05
C VAL A 737 -3.57 7.13 60.66
N TYR A 738 -3.95 6.04 60.01
CA TYR A 738 -3.05 5.09 59.39
C TYR A 738 -3.32 5.00 57.89
N VAL A 739 -2.27 4.66 57.13
CA VAL A 739 -2.31 4.53 55.67
C VAL A 739 -2.07 3.06 55.31
N GLU A 740 -2.96 2.53 54.47
CA GLU A 740 -2.88 1.20 53.88
C GLU A 740 -2.65 1.31 52.37
N LEU A 741 -1.64 0.59 51.88
CA LEU A 741 -1.35 0.41 50.46
C LEU A 741 -1.46 -1.08 50.14
N ASP A 742 -2.33 -1.44 49.19
CA ASP A 742 -2.72 -2.83 48.85
C ASP A 742 -3.18 -3.68 50.05
N GLY A 743 -3.71 -3.02 51.09
CA GLY A 743 -4.16 -3.66 52.33
C GLY A 743 -3.05 -3.85 53.37
N LEU A 744 -1.80 -3.46 53.08
CA LEU A 744 -0.71 -3.44 54.04
C LEU A 744 -0.62 -2.07 54.72
N ARG A 745 -0.64 -2.04 56.05
CA ARG A 745 -0.46 -0.80 56.83
C ARG A 745 0.99 -0.35 56.75
N ILE A 746 1.23 0.74 56.02
CA ILE A 746 2.57 1.27 55.72
C ILE A 746 2.94 2.48 56.58
N LEU A 747 1.97 3.30 56.98
CA LEU A 747 2.20 4.49 57.80
C LEU A 747 1.21 4.54 58.96
N SER A 748 1.68 5.03 60.10
CA SER A 748 0.88 5.33 61.29
C SER A 748 1.52 6.46 62.08
N PRO A 749 0.89 7.02 63.13
CA PRO A 749 1.52 8.07 63.93
C PRO A 749 2.81 7.61 64.62
N GLN A 750 2.95 6.31 64.89
CA GLN A 750 4.15 5.71 65.47
C GLN A 750 5.22 5.37 64.41
N LYS A 751 4.81 5.25 63.13
CA LYS A 751 5.68 5.01 61.98
C LYS A 751 5.30 5.99 60.85
N PRO A 752 5.65 7.29 60.98
CA PRO A 752 5.22 8.33 60.03
C PRO A 752 5.98 8.28 58.72
N ARG A 753 7.06 7.49 58.61
CA ARG A 753 7.83 7.30 57.37
C ARG A 753 8.03 5.83 57.07
N SER A 754 7.93 5.45 55.80
CA SER A 754 8.19 4.09 55.34
C SER A 754 8.80 4.10 53.94
N ARG A 755 9.77 3.20 53.71
CA ARG A 755 10.35 2.95 52.39
C ARG A 755 9.69 1.71 51.78
N VAL A 756 9.26 1.80 50.53
CA VAL A 756 8.55 0.73 49.83
C VAL A 756 9.07 0.57 48.41
N VAL A 757 8.97 -0.64 47.86
CA VAL A 757 9.23 -0.96 46.46
C VAL A 757 7.93 -1.52 45.88
N PRO A 758 7.07 -0.66 45.31
CA PRO A 758 5.84 -1.07 44.65
C PRO A 758 6.12 -1.58 43.23
N ALA A 759 5.25 -2.45 42.73
CA ALA A 759 5.16 -2.75 41.31
C ALA A 759 4.85 -1.48 40.49
N VAL A 760 5.22 -1.45 39.21
CA VAL A 760 4.76 -0.39 38.30
C VAL A 760 3.29 -0.67 37.95
N GLY A 761 2.41 0.31 38.13
CA GLY A 761 0.97 0.21 37.85
C GLY A 761 0.09 0.79 38.95
N LEU A 762 -1.11 0.24 39.11
CA LEU A 762 -2.12 0.73 40.06
C LEU A 762 -2.08 -0.02 41.40
N HIS A 763 -2.19 0.73 42.49
CA HIS A 763 -2.22 0.22 43.87
C HIS A 763 -3.45 0.73 44.60
N THR A 764 -4.07 -0.11 45.42
CA THR A 764 -5.22 0.32 46.24
C THR A 764 -4.72 1.14 47.42
N LEU A 765 -5.35 2.28 47.69
CA LEU A 765 -4.93 3.19 48.74
C LEU A 765 -6.09 3.55 49.67
N SER A 766 -5.87 3.48 50.99
CA SER A 766 -6.83 3.90 52.00
C SER A 766 -6.13 4.60 53.17
N VAL A 767 -6.71 5.70 53.64
CA VAL A 767 -6.33 6.40 54.86
C VAL A 767 -7.52 6.36 55.81
N ARG A 768 -7.31 5.82 57.01
CA ARG A 768 -8.37 5.64 58.00
C ARG A 768 -7.93 6.16 59.34
N GLY A 769 -8.84 6.81 60.05
CA GLY A 769 -8.59 7.26 61.42
C GLY A 769 -9.78 8.01 62.00
N ARG A 770 -9.66 8.41 63.26
CA ARG A 770 -10.74 9.08 63.98
C ARG A 770 -10.45 10.57 64.16
N VAL A 771 -11.44 11.40 63.87
CA VAL A 771 -11.37 12.85 64.00
C VAL A 771 -12.20 13.29 65.20
N ASN A 772 -11.56 13.91 66.20
CA ASN A 772 -12.21 14.31 67.46
C ASN A 772 -12.34 15.84 67.62
N GLU A 773 -11.55 16.63 66.87
CA GLU A 773 -11.44 18.08 67.04
C GLU A 773 -11.29 18.80 65.68
N PRO A 774 -11.74 20.06 65.56
CA PRO A 774 -11.55 20.88 64.35
C PRO A 774 -10.10 21.38 64.21
N GLY A 775 -9.76 21.90 63.01
CA GLY A 775 -8.48 22.56 62.73
C GLY A 775 -7.30 21.61 62.48
N ARG A 776 -7.56 20.33 62.22
CA ARG A 776 -6.55 19.31 61.90
C ARG A 776 -6.51 19.03 60.39
N PHE A 777 -5.43 18.43 59.93
CA PHE A 777 -5.24 18.01 58.54
C PHE A 777 -4.53 16.66 58.44
N VAL A 778 -4.61 16.04 57.27
CA VAL A 778 -3.77 14.91 56.85
C VAL A 778 -3.23 15.20 55.45
N ARG A 779 -1.93 14.98 55.26
CA ARG A 779 -1.29 14.96 53.95
C ARG A 779 -0.30 13.82 53.81
N ILE A 780 -0.18 13.27 52.61
CA ILE A 780 0.85 12.27 52.29
C ILE A 780 1.85 12.87 51.31
N LEU A 781 3.12 12.80 51.70
CA LEU A 781 4.24 13.13 50.86
C LEU A 781 4.89 11.83 50.36
N TRP A 782 5.44 11.88 49.15
CA TRP A 782 6.21 10.79 48.58
C TRP A 782 7.51 11.29 47.96
N ARG A 783 8.52 10.44 47.92
CA ARG A 783 9.73 10.64 47.14
C ARG A 783 9.84 9.49 46.13
N PRO A 784 9.60 9.72 44.83
CA PRO A 784 9.80 8.71 43.82
C PRO A 784 11.30 8.43 43.59
N PRO A 785 11.66 7.33 42.92
CA PRO A 785 13.05 6.99 42.59
C PRO A 785 13.75 8.15 41.87
N GLY A 786 14.82 8.68 42.48
CA GLY A 786 15.59 9.80 41.92
C GLY A 786 14.90 11.17 41.98
N GLY A 787 13.75 11.29 42.64
CA GLY A 787 13.02 12.54 42.83
C GLY A 787 13.21 13.16 44.22
N GLU A 788 12.54 14.30 44.44
CA GLU A 788 12.48 14.99 45.74
C GLU A 788 11.22 14.62 46.50
N LEU A 789 11.22 14.84 47.83
CA LEU A 789 10.03 14.61 48.66
C LEU A 789 9.01 15.72 48.37
N ALA A 790 7.85 15.33 47.83
CA ALA A 790 6.78 16.25 47.46
C ALA A 790 5.41 15.60 47.72
N GLN A 791 4.34 16.38 47.58
CA GLN A 791 2.98 15.83 47.62
C GLN A 791 2.76 14.86 46.44
N VAL A 792 1.95 13.82 46.65
CA VAL A 792 1.53 12.93 45.56
C VAL A 792 0.76 13.74 44.52
N PRO A 793 1.20 13.78 43.25
CA PRO A 793 0.55 14.54 42.21
C PRO A 793 -0.88 14.07 41.93
N PHE A 794 -1.76 14.99 41.55
CA PHE A 794 -3.12 14.69 41.11
C PHE A 794 -3.15 13.66 39.96
N SER A 795 -2.18 13.71 39.05
CA SER A 795 -2.02 12.77 37.92
C SER A 795 -1.82 11.30 38.34
N ASN A 796 -1.46 11.07 39.61
CA ASN A 796 -1.18 9.75 40.17
C ASN A 796 -2.32 9.22 41.06
N LEU A 797 -3.43 9.96 41.20
CA LEU A 797 -4.53 9.61 42.08
C LEU A 797 -5.81 9.37 41.26
N TYR A 798 -6.46 8.24 41.53
CA TYR A 798 -7.66 7.80 40.84
C TYR A 798 -8.70 7.25 41.81
N ARG A 799 -9.96 7.25 41.38
CA ARG A 799 -11.13 6.79 42.15
C ARG A 799 -12.15 6.07 41.27
N GLY A 800 -13.31 5.75 41.83
CA GLY A 800 -14.41 5.13 41.09
C GLY A 800 -14.06 3.76 40.50
N THR A 801 -14.13 3.65 39.17
CA THR A 801 -13.94 2.41 38.40
C THR A 801 -12.47 2.09 38.13
N VAL A 802 -11.56 3.06 38.30
CA VAL A 802 -10.13 2.84 38.14
C VAL A 802 -9.58 2.10 39.36
N ARG A 803 -9.23 0.83 39.16
CA ARG A 803 -8.74 -0.09 40.22
C ARG A 803 -7.62 -0.98 39.67
N PRO A 804 -6.74 -1.53 40.53
CA PRO A 804 -5.76 -2.52 40.11
C PRO A 804 -6.43 -3.72 39.45
N THR A 805 -6.12 -3.95 38.17
CA THR A 805 -6.72 -4.98 37.32
C THR A 805 -5.62 -5.77 36.65
N GLY A 806 -5.84 -7.07 36.42
CA GLY A 806 -4.88 -7.93 35.76
C GLY A 806 -4.03 -8.76 36.73
N ALA A 807 -2.76 -9.01 36.39
CA ALA A 807 -1.85 -9.85 37.16
C ALA A 807 -0.51 -9.14 37.42
N VAL A 808 0.09 -9.36 38.59
CA VAL A 808 1.43 -8.83 38.88
C VAL A 808 2.48 -9.74 38.25
N GLY A 809 3.31 -9.18 37.39
CA GLY A 809 4.39 -9.84 36.68
C GLY A 809 5.74 -9.58 37.34
N HIS A 810 6.44 -10.65 37.72
CA HIS A 810 7.84 -10.61 38.17
C HIS A 810 8.75 -11.07 37.04
N PHE A 811 9.74 -10.24 36.74
CA PHE A 811 10.66 -10.46 35.63
C PHE A 811 12.07 -10.74 36.15
N PHE A 812 12.69 -11.79 35.63
CA PHE A 812 14.01 -12.27 36.04
C PHE A 812 14.94 -12.36 34.83
N LYS A 813 16.09 -11.68 34.88
CA LYS A 813 17.14 -11.82 33.86
C LYS A 813 17.70 -13.24 33.82
N ASN A 814 18.23 -13.62 32.66
CA ASN A 814 18.91 -14.90 32.42
C ASN A 814 17.98 -16.12 32.34
N GLY A 815 16.66 -15.93 32.21
CA GLY A 815 15.72 -17.00 31.90
C GLY A 815 15.45 -17.99 33.05
N GLN A 816 15.80 -17.64 34.29
CA GLN A 816 15.52 -18.47 35.47
C GLN A 816 15.09 -17.61 36.66
N VAL A 817 14.18 -18.13 37.47
CA VAL A 817 13.84 -17.53 38.77
C VAL A 817 15.06 -17.60 39.68
N SER A 818 15.67 -16.45 39.97
CA SER A 818 16.81 -16.36 40.89
C SER A 818 16.72 -15.09 41.73
N GLY A 819 16.74 -15.24 43.06
CA GLY A 819 16.74 -14.10 43.99
C GLY A 819 15.52 -13.17 43.86
N LEU A 820 15.77 -11.86 43.95
CA LEU A 820 14.75 -10.82 43.78
C LEU A 820 14.51 -10.55 42.29
N PRO A 821 13.25 -10.25 41.90
CA PRO A 821 12.95 -9.87 40.52
C PRO A 821 13.69 -8.60 40.11
N ASP A 822 14.12 -8.55 38.85
CA ASP A 822 14.76 -7.38 38.24
C ASP A 822 13.76 -6.26 37.96
N ALA A 823 12.50 -6.61 37.72
CA ALA A 823 11.40 -5.67 37.55
C ALA A 823 10.08 -6.33 38.01
N VAL A 824 9.15 -5.49 38.47
CA VAL A 824 7.80 -5.91 38.86
C VAL A 824 6.80 -4.94 38.25
N GLU A 825 5.88 -5.43 37.44
CA GLU A 825 4.86 -4.61 36.78
C GLU A 825 3.49 -5.28 36.85
N ILE A 826 2.41 -4.50 36.93
CA ILE A 826 1.04 -5.02 36.89
C ILE A 826 0.60 -5.07 35.44
N ALA A 827 0.59 -6.27 34.86
CA ALA A 827 0.06 -6.50 33.52
C ALA A 827 -1.48 -6.39 33.57
N PRO A 828 -2.11 -5.50 32.79
CA PRO A 828 -3.56 -5.30 32.82
C PRO A 828 -4.41 -6.52 32.47
N SER A 829 -3.83 -7.50 31.79
CA SER A 829 -4.50 -8.65 31.22
C SER A 829 -3.53 -9.81 30.98
N LEU A 830 -4.07 -11.01 30.68
CA LEU A 830 -3.29 -12.21 30.34
C LEU A 830 -3.32 -12.55 28.84
N ASP A 831 -3.72 -11.60 28.00
CA ASP A 831 -3.41 -11.55 26.56
C ASP A 831 -2.18 -10.66 26.33
N VAL A 832 -1.07 -11.05 26.96
CA VAL A 832 0.15 -10.24 27.01
C VAL A 832 0.76 -10.12 25.63
N PHE A 833 0.80 -8.87 25.15
CA PHE A 833 1.57 -8.47 24.00
C PHE A 833 2.46 -7.29 24.38
N SER A 834 3.78 -7.49 24.30
CA SER A 834 4.74 -6.40 24.51
C SER A 834 5.79 -6.32 23.42
N TYR A 835 5.88 -5.10 22.88
CA TYR A 835 6.86 -4.66 21.90
C TYR A 835 8.25 -4.38 22.47
N PHE A 836 8.34 -4.13 23.77
CA PHE A 836 9.59 -3.92 24.49
C PHE A 836 9.58 -4.84 25.69
N PRO A 837 10.52 -5.78 25.79
CA PRO A 837 10.56 -6.62 26.96
C PRO A 837 10.83 -5.73 28.18
N VAL A 838 10.09 -5.97 29.28
CA VAL A 838 10.26 -5.23 30.54
C VAL A 838 11.71 -5.33 31.02
N VAL A 839 12.34 -6.47 30.72
CA VAL A 839 13.74 -6.75 31.04
C VAL A 839 14.43 -7.41 29.84
N ASN A 840 15.70 -7.10 29.61
CA ASN A 840 16.46 -7.63 28.47
C ASN A 840 16.41 -9.16 28.37
N GLU A 841 16.27 -9.67 27.15
CA GLU A 841 16.28 -11.10 26.85
C GLU A 841 17.70 -11.70 26.94
N PRO A 842 17.82 -12.99 27.34
CA PRO A 842 16.74 -13.89 27.74
C PRO A 842 16.23 -13.57 29.15
N HIS A 843 14.91 -13.69 29.34
CA HIS A 843 14.26 -13.44 30.64
C HIS A 843 13.15 -14.45 30.91
N MET A 844 12.81 -14.62 32.19
CA MET A 844 11.63 -15.36 32.62
C MET A 844 10.65 -14.37 33.25
N ALA A 845 9.37 -14.50 32.93
CA ALA A 845 8.30 -13.71 33.52
C ALA A 845 7.31 -14.64 34.22
N VAL A 846 6.90 -14.27 35.43
CA VAL A 846 5.90 -14.99 36.22
C VAL A 846 4.79 -14.00 36.55
N TRP A 847 3.59 -14.23 36.02
CA TRP A 847 2.41 -13.42 36.37
C TRP A 847 1.54 -14.16 37.37
N GLU A 848 1.13 -13.45 38.41
CA GLU A 848 0.31 -13.98 39.49
C GLU A 848 -0.90 -13.07 39.74
N GLY A 849 -2.07 -13.70 39.91
CA GLY A 849 -3.32 -12.99 40.10
C GLY A 849 -4.40 -13.88 40.68
N MET A 850 -5.57 -13.30 40.85
CA MET A 850 -6.78 -13.94 41.32
C MET A 850 -7.85 -13.82 40.24
N LEU A 851 -8.35 -14.96 39.76
CA LEU A 851 -9.42 -15.07 38.79
C LEU A 851 -10.77 -15.17 39.51
N ASN A 852 -11.63 -14.18 39.31
CA ASN A 852 -12.96 -14.08 39.87
C ASN A 852 -13.97 -14.77 38.93
N VAL A 853 -14.41 -15.96 39.31
CA VAL A 853 -15.39 -16.76 38.57
C VAL A 853 -16.80 -16.41 39.05
N LYS A 854 -17.65 -15.97 38.11
CA LYS A 854 -19.03 -15.55 38.40
C LYS A 854 -20.06 -16.68 38.31
N GLN A 855 -19.79 -17.72 37.50
CA GLN A 855 -20.74 -18.79 37.21
C GLN A 855 -20.20 -20.13 37.70
N LEU A 856 -21.05 -20.97 38.29
CA LEU A 856 -20.73 -22.36 38.59
C LEU A 856 -20.75 -23.17 37.28
N GLY A 857 -19.71 -23.98 37.04
CA GLY A 857 -19.71 -24.97 35.98
C GLY A 857 -18.32 -25.26 35.43
N ASN A 858 -18.28 -26.06 34.35
CA ASN A 858 -17.05 -26.38 33.68
C ASN A 858 -16.49 -25.16 32.93
N HIS A 859 -15.28 -24.78 33.28
CA HIS A 859 -14.50 -23.76 32.60
C HIS A 859 -13.37 -24.42 31.84
N ARG A 860 -13.21 -24.07 30.57
CA ARG A 860 -12.06 -24.51 29.76
C ARG A 860 -11.05 -23.39 29.65
N PHE A 861 -9.78 -23.73 29.69
CA PHE A 861 -8.66 -22.81 29.54
C PHE A 861 -7.75 -23.30 28.42
N ALA A 862 -7.16 -22.38 27.67
CA ALA A 862 -6.18 -22.70 26.63
C ALA A 862 -5.06 -21.68 26.59
N VAL A 863 -3.87 -22.16 26.21
CA VAL A 863 -2.70 -21.34 25.96
C VAL A 863 -2.52 -21.21 24.45
N GLU A 864 -2.64 -19.98 23.94
CA GLU A 864 -2.32 -19.65 22.55
C GLU A 864 -0.97 -18.92 22.53
N ARG A 865 0.07 -19.62 22.08
CA ARG A 865 1.44 -19.09 22.01
C ARG A 865 1.76 -18.53 20.62
N VAL A 866 2.44 -17.38 20.60
CA VAL A 866 3.11 -16.88 19.40
C VAL A 866 4.64 -16.89 19.55
N SER A 867 5.18 -16.60 20.74
CA SER A 867 6.62 -16.69 21.05
C SER A 867 6.85 -17.33 22.42
N GLY A 868 7.97 -18.04 22.61
CA GLY A 868 8.49 -18.54 23.90
C GLY A 868 7.60 -19.53 24.69
N PRO A 869 8.13 -20.53 25.40
CA PRO A 869 7.31 -21.46 26.18
C PRO A 869 6.40 -20.76 27.20
N VAL A 870 5.15 -21.19 27.31
CA VAL A 870 4.15 -20.66 28.25
C VAL A 870 3.52 -21.80 29.05
N LYS A 871 3.40 -21.61 30.37
CA LYS A 871 2.69 -22.53 31.27
C LYS A 871 1.63 -21.78 32.06
N PHE A 872 0.44 -22.35 32.15
CA PHE A 872 -0.69 -21.80 32.90
C PHE A 872 -1.08 -22.72 34.05
N TYR A 873 -1.08 -22.17 35.25
CA TYR A 873 -1.43 -22.84 36.49
C TYR A 873 -2.74 -22.26 37.04
N PHE A 874 -3.62 -23.15 37.50
CA PHE A 874 -4.89 -22.82 38.14
C PHE A 874 -4.94 -23.53 39.50
N GLU A 875 -5.17 -22.79 40.59
CA GLU A 875 -5.10 -23.32 41.96
C GLU A 875 -3.77 -24.01 42.32
N GLY A 876 -2.68 -23.65 41.62
CA GLY A 876 -1.35 -24.23 41.80
C GLY A 876 -1.05 -25.45 40.91
N ASP A 877 -2.07 -26.04 40.28
CA ASP A 877 -1.91 -27.16 39.36
C ASP A 877 -1.64 -26.68 37.93
N LEU A 878 -0.70 -27.31 37.24
CA LEU A 878 -0.39 -27.02 35.84
C LEU A 878 -1.55 -27.50 34.97
N LEU A 879 -2.34 -26.56 34.45
CA LEU A 879 -3.58 -26.86 33.74
C LEU A 879 -3.40 -26.91 32.22
N ALA A 880 -2.55 -26.04 31.65
CA ALA A 880 -2.29 -25.97 30.22
C ALA A 880 -0.90 -25.41 29.92
N GLN A 881 -0.29 -25.82 28.80
CA GLN A 881 1.01 -25.28 28.36
C GLN A 881 1.22 -25.34 26.84
N ASP A 882 2.09 -24.48 26.32
CA ASP A 882 2.59 -24.55 24.94
C ASP A 882 4.11 -24.33 24.92
N PRO A 883 4.92 -25.29 24.42
CA PRO A 883 4.51 -26.54 23.77
C PRO A 883 3.89 -27.57 24.74
N PRO A 884 2.96 -28.42 24.26
CA PRO A 884 2.36 -29.48 25.07
C PRO A 884 3.41 -30.56 25.43
N SER A 885 3.16 -31.30 26.51
CA SER A 885 3.94 -32.49 26.92
C SER A 885 3.07 -33.75 26.84
N GLU A 886 3.64 -34.91 27.17
CA GLU A 886 2.87 -36.16 27.28
C GLU A 886 1.79 -36.11 28.37
N GLU A 887 1.95 -35.23 29.37
CA GLU A 887 1.07 -35.15 30.55
C GLU A 887 0.11 -33.96 30.50
N VAL A 888 0.50 -32.85 29.87
CA VAL A 888 -0.29 -31.61 29.85
C VAL A 888 -0.37 -31.07 28.43
N ASP A 889 -1.60 -30.91 27.94
CA ASP A 889 -1.93 -30.38 26.62
C ASP A 889 -1.99 -28.83 26.63
N ARG A 890 -2.30 -28.25 25.47
CA ARG A 890 -2.53 -26.81 25.29
C ARG A 890 -3.84 -26.32 25.90
N GLU A 891 -4.74 -27.24 26.24
CA GLU A 891 -6.04 -26.96 26.82
C GLU A 891 -6.26 -27.79 28.09
N GLY A 892 -6.99 -27.22 29.05
CA GLY A 892 -7.40 -27.89 30.27
C GLY A 892 -8.82 -27.47 30.67
N GLU A 893 -9.50 -28.31 31.46
CA GLU A 893 -10.87 -28.07 31.93
C GLU A 893 -10.96 -28.27 33.44
N VAL A 894 -11.64 -27.35 34.12
CA VAL A 894 -11.85 -27.39 35.57
C VAL A 894 -13.31 -27.14 35.92
N LEU A 895 -13.84 -27.86 36.89
CA LEU A 895 -15.16 -27.61 37.46
C LEU A 895 -15.00 -26.76 38.72
N VAL A 896 -15.45 -25.50 38.66
CA VAL A 896 -15.30 -24.54 39.76
C VAL A 896 -16.61 -23.83 40.08
N GLY A 897 -16.75 -23.43 41.34
CA GLY A 897 -17.86 -22.62 41.83
C GLY A 897 -17.64 -21.13 41.57
N SER A 898 -18.62 -20.31 41.96
CA SER A 898 -18.37 -18.87 42.02
C SER A 898 -17.42 -18.57 43.18
N GLY A 899 -16.35 -17.84 42.89
CA GLY A 899 -15.27 -17.61 43.85
C GLY A 899 -14.08 -16.90 43.21
N SER A 900 -13.03 -16.68 44.02
CA SER A 900 -11.77 -16.09 43.59
C SER A 900 -10.66 -17.13 43.71
N TYR A 901 -9.98 -17.41 42.61
CA TYR A 901 -9.04 -18.53 42.48
C TYR A 901 -7.66 -18.03 42.07
N PRO A 902 -6.56 -18.46 42.71
CA PRO A 902 -5.23 -18.05 42.32
C PRO A 902 -4.85 -18.64 40.96
N VAL A 903 -4.28 -17.79 40.11
CA VAL A 903 -3.77 -18.16 38.78
C VAL A 903 -2.33 -17.70 38.65
N ARG A 904 -1.53 -18.51 37.94
CA ARG A 904 -0.13 -18.20 37.66
C ARG A 904 0.21 -18.53 36.22
N VAL A 905 0.94 -17.64 35.56
CA VAL A 905 1.48 -17.85 34.21
C VAL A 905 2.99 -17.75 34.26
N GLU A 906 3.68 -18.74 33.69
CA GLU A 906 5.13 -18.68 33.49
C GLU A 906 5.43 -18.56 32.00
N TYR A 907 6.31 -17.63 31.66
CA TYR A 907 6.78 -17.40 30.30
C TYR A 907 8.30 -17.33 30.25
N VAL A 908 8.88 -17.92 29.22
CA VAL A 908 10.32 -17.86 28.96
C VAL A 908 10.56 -17.16 27.62
N ALA A 909 11.21 -16.00 27.68
CA ALA A 909 11.69 -15.28 26.50
C ALA A 909 13.08 -15.80 26.11
N GLU A 910 13.17 -16.36 24.91
CA GLU A 910 14.40 -16.88 24.33
C GLU A 910 15.13 -15.78 23.54
N THR A 911 16.45 -15.89 23.36
CA THR A 911 17.37 -14.89 22.75
C THR A 911 17.04 -14.41 21.32
N GLU A 912 15.95 -14.89 20.71
CA GLU A 912 15.51 -14.53 19.36
C GLU A 912 14.05 -14.00 19.31
N SER A 913 13.34 -13.84 20.44
CA SER A 913 11.96 -13.33 20.43
C SER A 913 11.92 -11.82 20.21
N ARG A 914 11.48 -11.36 19.03
CA ARG A 914 11.35 -9.90 18.76
C ARG A 914 10.24 -9.20 19.57
N SER A 915 9.41 -9.95 20.29
CA SER A 915 8.29 -9.48 21.12
C SER A 915 7.81 -10.61 22.05
N THR A 916 7.27 -10.27 23.22
CA THR A 916 6.54 -11.23 24.09
C THR A 916 5.09 -11.30 23.64
N MET A 917 4.61 -12.48 23.23
CA MET A 917 3.22 -12.65 22.78
C MET A 917 2.63 -14.02 23.13
N PHE A 918 1.64 -14.02 24.02
CA PHE A 918 0.79 -15.18 24.32
C PHE A 918 -0.61 -14.73 24.75
N LYS A 919 -1.57 -15.66 24.73
CA LYS A 919 -2.91 -15.44 25.29
C LYS A 919 -3.32 -16.61 26.17
N ILE A 920 -3.82 -16.29 27.35
CA ILE A 920 -4.60 -17.22 28.16
C ILE A 920 -6.07 -17.03 27.81
N LEU A 921 -6.62 -18.02 27.12
CA LEU A 921 -8.02 -18.06 26.75
C LEU A 921 -8.81 -18.83 27.82
N TRP A 922 -10.04 -18.40 28.04
CA TRP A 922 -10.99 -19.10 28.89
C TRP A 922 -12.35 -19.25 28.18
N GLN A 923 -13.13 -20.22 28.61
CA GLN A 923 -14.51 -20.40 28.20
C GLN A 923 -15.34 -20.65 29.46
N SER A 924 -16.24 -19.74 29.77
CA SER A 924 -17.26 -19.95 30.79
C SER A 924 -18.33 -20.95 30.32
N PRO A 925 -19.11 -21.55 31.24
CA PRO A 925 -20.18 -22.48 30.90
C PRO A 925 -21.14 -21.90 29.86
N GLY A 926 -21.19 -22.50 28.66
CA GLY A 926 -22.04 -22.05 27.55
C GLY A 926 -21.54 -20.80 26.80
N GLY A 927 -20.38 -20.26 27.17
CA GLY A 927 -19.72 -19.15 26.47
C GLY A 927 -18.85 -19.60 25.29
N SER A 928 -18.27 -18.63 24.59
CA SER A 928 -17.22 -18.86 23.58
C SER A 928 -15.83 -18.73 24.19
N MET A 929 -14.83 -19.38 23.59
CA MET A 929 -13.43 -19.23 23.98
C MET A 929 -12.93 -17.81 23.67
N THR A 930 -12.55 -17.05 24.69
CA THR A 930 -12.04 -15.67 24.56
C THR A 930 -10.87 -15.45 25.52
N PRO A 931 -10.06 -14.39 25.36
CA PRO A 931 -9.16 -13.96 26.44
C PRO A 931 -9.92 -13.80 27.76
N ILE A 932 -9.22 -14.03 28.88
CA ILE A 932 -9.77 -13.75 30.21
C ILE A 932 -10.12 -12.25 30.29
N PRO A 933 -11.40 -11.89 30.55
CA PRO A 933 -11.83 -10.52 30.71
C PRO A 933 -11.07 -9.84 31.83
N VAL A 934 -10.60 -8.62 31.56
CA VAL A 934 -9.84 -7.81 32.51
C VAL A 934 -10.56 -7.66 33.85
N GLU A 935 -11.88 -7.44 33.83
CA GLU A 935 -12.71 -7.29 35.05
C GLU A 935 -12.78 -8.54 35.94
N SER A 936 -12.43 -9.71 35.40
CA SER A 936 -12.44 -10.97 36.14
C SER A 936 -11.07 -11.25 36.78
N LEU A 937 -10.07 -10.41 36.57
CA LEU A 937 -8.71 -10.65 37.02
C LEU A 937 -8.21 -9.53 37.93
N THR A 938 -7.76 -9.88 39.13
CA THR A 938 -7.17 -8.94 40.10
C THR A 938 -5.76 -9.36 40.49
N PRO A 939 -4.79 -8.45 40.62
CA PRO A 939 -3.41 -8.83 40.92
C PRO A 939 -3.27 -9.45 42.32
N ALA A 940 -2.33 -10.39 42.49
CA ALA A 940 -2.04 -11.01 43.78
C ALA A 940 -1.39 -9.99 44.73
N ARG A 941 -2.16 -9.49 45.71
CA ARG A 941 -1.79 -8.34 46.56
C ARG A 941 -0.50 -8.57 47.34
N GLU A 942 -0.27 -9.78 47.85
CA GLU A 942 0.96 -10.10 48.59
C GLU A 942 2.24 -9.91 47.77
N HIS A 943 2.16 -9.88 46.44
CA HIS A 943 3.33 -9.78 45.56
C HIS A 943 3.47 -8.42 44.86
N MET A 944 2.59 -7.46 45.15
CA MET A 944 2.58 -6.12 44.54
C MET A 944 3.49 -5.11 45.25
N LEU A 945 3.76 -5.31 46.54
CA LEU A 945 4.41 -4.31 47.39
C LEU A 945 5.41 -4.97 48.34
N LYS A 946 6.66 -4.48 48.31
CA LYS A 946 7.68 -4.83 49.30
C LYS A 946 7.95 -3.65 50.22
N VAL A 947 7.74 -3.82 51.52
CA VAL A 947 8.13 -2.82 52.54
C VAL A 947 9.58 -3.06 52.95
N LEU A 948 10.40 -2.01 52.91
CA LEU A 948 11.79 -2.07 53.38
C LEU A 948 11.82 -1.74 54.89
N GLU A 949 12.60 -2.51 55.64
CA GLU A 949 12.83 -2.28 57.07
C GLU A 949 13.71 -1.07 57.35
#